data_AF-A0A7C4R1B6-F1
#
_entry.id   AF-A0A7C4R1B6-F1
#
_cell.length_a   1.000
_cell.length_b   1.000
_cell.length_c   1.000
_cell.angle_alpha   90.00
_cell.angle_beta   90.00
_cell.angle_gamma   90.00
#
_symmetry.space_group_name_H-M   'P 1'
#
loop_
_entity.id
_entity.type
_entity.pdbx_description
1 polymer ?
#
loop_
_entity_poly.entity_id
_entity_poly.type
_entity_poly.pdbx_seq_one_letter_code
_entity_poly.pdbx_strand_id
1 'polypeptide(L)'
;MRWLRGETPDSSFERLRNAILTSSLKTRLLLGLIPPVILLMVVTGYFTYLVSRQFINQALERSAILETLLLRNELERLLDRYREDLSDFAAQPLRVEELRYFLEKSTERGGDGLCGVAYLSRKTSNHTVYLANDKMIVPAEAEAIKPSLLSFFESLKNLEPGQVSFSSLSEMEFPFPEPENRNQRLTRQVFWMATPAQRSLDADRGYLLLLIDARRLRDLLARHNELDSAARGFPRTREARFFYYFDAEGWVLFDSEPPEKPPAELTTHQVRAGFSGTLGRKGQPFAFRPDSTVETYWTMVEDVMRGKHGVIGLPPPPSGAIGGSHFLAYAPVRFRSSQALAPQPIGGLAFRDVSRLSAAAGYRHIDLMLTITAVSALLVGVLIYLIGRILTRPILRLAEAVKALHEGLRPIRLPYRGKEIATLQEAINRLVADLQRHLEELQRKDRALRDAGLKKEAPLERLPTGAASDPVAAIVGRGERVERLKAEIVKASQVDYDVLIVGETGSGKQLAAEAIHRLSVRSAAPFVSINCGALDENLLLDTLFGHVRGAFTEAKTDRKGAFLEADGGTLFLDEVQVASPRVQQALLRALAERKIKPLGSDREIAVNVRLIAASNADLEELIRRGEFREDLYFRLKVITLHTVPLREQRENIPFLVRHFLDREERRTGRAGLGLSRGALAKLLRHDWPGNVRELQNCLMRAAVMAEGPLIQAEDLQLPVKGGEEEAGEAAPEALRSAPPASAPEGLNPRQLRAWPAILAEGRITRSRYQELVGGGLPVRTAIYDLQDLVARGLLRKAGKGPATHYLPLPPPRR
;
A
#
# COMPACT_ATOMS: atom_id res chain seq x y z
N MET A 1 15.51 26.78 14.10
CA MET A 1 14.81 27.97 14.67
C MET A 1 14.64 29.15 13.68
N ARG A 2 14.35 28.91 12.39
CA ARG A 2 13.91 29.97 11.44
C ARG A 2 12.46 29.80 10.95
N TRP A 3 11.89 28.61 11.09
CA TRP A 3 10.54 28.26 10.64
C TRP A 3 9.40 28.82 11.51
N LEU A 4 9.69 29.29 12.73
CA LEU A 4 8.70 29.82 13.68
C LEU A 4 8.48 31.34 13.56
N ARG A 5 9.14 32.02 12.61
CA ARG A 5 9.14 33.50 12.51
C ARG A 5 8.37 34.10 11.33
N GLY A 6 7.62 33.30 10.56
CA GLY A 6 6.74 33.83 9.51
C GLY A 6 7.46 34.54 8.35
N GLU A 7 8.77 34.36 8.19
CA GLU A 7 9.50 34.83 7.01
C GLU A 7 9.17 33.93 5.81
N THR A 8 8.87 34.54 4.67
CA THR A 8 8.53 33.88 3.41
C THR A 8 9.63 32.88 2.99
N PRO A 9 9.28 31.76 2.34
CA PRO A 9 10.26 30.75 1.96
C PRO A 9 11.35 31.37 1.08
N ASP A 10 12.59 31.13 1.47
CA ASP A 10 13.83 31.62 0.89
C ASP A 10 13.80 31.62 -0.65
N SER A 11 13.99 32.79 -1.27
CA SER A 11 13.95 32.98 -2.74
C SER A 11 14.95 32.10 -3.51
N SER A 12 15.94 31.56 -2.79
CA SER A 12 16.91 30.58 -3.28
C SER A 12 16.26 29.22 -3.58
N PHE A 13 15.32 28.75 -2.76
CA PHE A 13 14.63 27.47 -2.92
C PHE A 13 13.64 27.50 -4.10
N GLU A 14 12.93 28.62 -4.28
CA GLU A 14 12.08 28.85 -5.44
C GLU A 14 12.88 28.95 -6.75
N ARG A 15 14.04 29.62 -6.73
CA ARG A 15 14.95 29.69 -7.88
C ARG A 15 15.51 28.33 -8.24
N LEU A 16 15.93 27.53 -7.25
CA LEU A 16 16.43 26.17 -7.48
C LEU A 16 15.32 25.26 -8.02
N ARG A 17 14.11 25.34 -7.45
CA ARG A 17 12.93 24.61 -7.93
C ARG A 17 12.59 24.98 -9.37
N ASN A 18 12.59 26.26 -9.71
CA ASN A 18 12.33 26.73 -11.08
C ASN A 18 13.44 26.33 -12.06
N ALA A 19 14.71 26.34 -11.65
CA ALA A 19 15.83 25.87 -12.47
C ALA A 19 15.76 24.35 -12.72
N ILE A 20 15.39 23.56 -11.72
CA ILE A 20 15.18 22.11 -11.87
C ILE A 20 13.99 21.85 -12.81
N LEU A 21 12.89 22.60 -12.66
CA LEU A 21 11.70 22.54 -13.51
C LEU A 21 11.91 23.06 -14.94
N THR A 22 13.04 23.67 -15.28
CA THR A 22 13.37 24.07 -16.67
C THR A 22 14.51 23.26 -17.27
N SER A 23 15.19 22.44 -16.47
CA SER A 23 16.30 21.58 -16.89
C SER A 23 15.88 20.31 -17.66
N SER A 24 16.83 19.67 -18.35
CA SER A 24 16.65 18.40 -19.09
C SER A 24 16.20 17.26 -18.17
N LEU A 25 15.55 16.23 -18.70
CA LEU A 25 15.07 15.09 -17.94
C LEU A 25 16.23 14.30 -17.31
N LYS A 26 17.37 14.24 -18.01
CA LYS A 26 18.64 13.74 -17.46
C LYS A 26 19.10 14.56 -16.24
N THR A 27 19.05 15.88 -16.33
CA THR A 27 19.44 16.77 -15.22
C THR A 27 18.49 16.64 -14.03
N ARG A 28 17.18 16.49 -14.26
CA ARG A 28 16.20 16.23 -13.20
C ARG A 28 16.39 14.87 -12.54
N LEU A 29 16.77 13.85 -13.31
CA LEU A 29 17.09 12.53 -12.78
C LEU A 29 18.33 12.59 -11.89
N LEU A 30 19.40 13.26 -12.36
CA LEU A 30 20.63 13.41 -11.59
C LEU A 30 20.41 14.26 -10.32
N LEU A 31 19.77 15.43 -10.42
CA LEU A 31 19.51 16.29 -9.25
C LEU A 31 18.39 15.77 -8.32
N GLY A 32 17.46 14.98 -8.85
CA GLY A 32 16.37 14.39 -8.08
C GLY A 32 16.79 13.12 -7.35
N LEU A 33 17.72 12.33 -7.91
CA LEU A 33 18.12 11.04 -7.37
C LEU A 33 19.40 11.13 -6.52
N ILE A 34 20.45 11.78 -7.03
CA ILE A 34 21.79 11.70 -6.43
C ILE A 34 21.83 12.39 -5.05
N PRO A 35 21.40 13.66 -4.88
CA PRO A 35 21.46 14.33 -3.58
C PRO A 35 20.69 13.61 -2.46
N PRO A 36 19.44 13.14 -2.65
CA PRO A 36 18.73 12.43 -1.58
C PRO A 36 19.29 11.02 -1.32
N VAL A 37 19.82 10.33 -2.33
CA VAL A 37 20.53 9.04 -2.10
C VAL A 37 21.82 9.27 -1.31
N ILE A 38 22.62 10.28 -1.65
CA ILE A 38 23.81 10.66 -0.89
C ILE A 38 23.43 11.07 0.54
N LEU A 39 22.41 11.92 0.70
CA LEU A 39 21.92 12.33 2.01
C LEU A 39 21.47 11.12 2.84
N LEU A 40 20.75 10.18 2.23
CA LEU A 40 20.35 8.96 2.89
C LEU A 40 21.58 8.15 3.33
N MET A 41 22.56 7.93 2.44
CA MET A 41 23.80 7.23 2.79
C MET A 41 24.60 7.92 3.90
N VAL A 42 24.65 9.25 3.90
CA VAL A 42 25.34 10.02 4.94
C VAL A 42 24.59 9.91 6.27
N VAL A 43 23.26 10.05 6.27
CA VAL A 43 22.44 9.93 7.48
C VAL A 43 22.51 8.52 8.04
N THR A 44 22.37 7.50 7.20
CA THR A 44 22.43 6.10 7.63
C THR A 44 23.82 5.73 8.10
N GLY A 45 24.88 6.16 7.39
CA GLY A 45 26.26 6.00 7.81
C GLY A 45 26.57 6.71 9.12
N TYR A 46 26.07 7.92 9.32
CA TYR A 46 26.23 8.68 10.56
C TYR A 46 25.48 8.04 11.73
N PHE A 47 24.24 7.60 11.52
CA PHE A 47 23.47 6.87 12.54
C PHE A 47 24.16 5.57 12.93
N THR A 48 24.64 4.84 11.93
CA THR A 48 25.42 3.61 12.10
C THR A 48 26.69 3.85 12.92
N TYR A 49 27.43 4.92 12.61
CA TYR A 49 28.61 5.34 13.36
C TYR A 49 28.27 5.74 14.80
N LEU A 50 27.20 6.51 15.01
CA LEU A 50 26.73 6.92 16.34
C LEU A 50 26.40 5.71 17.21
N VAL A 51 25.58 4.79 16.68
CA VAL A 51 25.17 3.60 17.43
C VAL A 51 26.36 2.69 17.71
N SER A 52 27.26 2.50 16.73
CA SER A 52 28.48 1.71 16.93
C SER A 52 29.41 2.29 17.98
N ARG A 53 29.66 3.59 17.92
CA ARG A 53 30.54 4.26 18.88
C ARG A 53 29.94 4.30 20.29
N GLN A 54 28.64 4.55 20.43
CA GLN A 54 27.99 4.67 21.74
C GLN A 54 27.77 3.29 22.38
N PHE A 55 27.28 2.31 21.63
CA PHE A 55 26.92 1.01 22.18
C PHE A 55 28.14 0.23 22.67
N ILE A 56 29.20 0.14 21.87
CA ILE A 56 30.39 -0.63 22.24
C ILE A 56 31.07 0.02 23.44
N ASN A 57 31.37 1.33 23.38
CA ASN A 57 32.11 1.97 24.47
C ASN A 57 31.31 1.99 25.78
N GLN A 58 30.01 2.31 25.76
CA GLN A 58 29.21 2.34 26.99
C GLN A 58 28.96 0.95 27.57
N ALA A 59 28.74 -0.07 26.73
CA ALA A 59 28.53 -1.43 27.22
C ALA A 59 29.81 -1.99 27.85
N LEU A 60 30.97 -1.74 27.22
CA LEU A 60 32.26 -2.19 27.75
C LEU A 60 32.67 -1.45 29.01
N GLU A 61 32.49 -0.13 29.05
CA GLU A 61 32.74 0.68 30.24
C GLU A 61 31.91 0.20 31.43
N ARG A 62 30.60 0.02 31.24
CA ARG A 62 29.71 -0.50 32.28
C ARG A 62 30.09 -1.91 32.73
N SER A 63 30.44 -2.80 31.80
CA SER A 63 30.85 -4.16 32.11
C SER A 63 32.13 -4.17 32.94
N ALA A 64 33.14 -3.38 32.56
CA ALA A 64 34.42 -3.29 33.26
C ALA A 64 34.26 -2.71 34.68
N ILE A 65 33.43 -1.68 34.85
CA ILE A 65 33.08 -1.13 36.18
C ILE A 65 32.39 -2.19 37.03
N LEU A 66 31.39 -2.89 36.49
CA LEU A 66 30.64 -3.89 37.22
C LEU A 66 31.54 -5.04 37.69
N GLU A 67 32.42 -5.56 36.82
CA GLU A 67 33.39 -6.59 37.20
C GLU A 67 34.32 -6.10 38.32
N THR A 68 34.83 -4.87 38.20
CA THR A 68 35.70 -4.27 39.22
C THR A 68 34.98 -4.08 40.56
N LEU A 69 33.73 -3.62 40.54
CA LEU A 69 32.92 -3.42 41.75
C LEU A 69 32.53 -4.75 42.41
N LEU A 70 32.25 -5.79 41.63
CA LEU A 70 31.96 -7.13 42.14
C LEU A 70 33.17 -7.69 42.89
N LEU A 71 34.35 -7.66 42.26
CA LEU A 71 35.58 -8.15 42.87
C LEU A 71 35.98 -7.32 44.10
N ARG A 72 35.84 -5.99 44.03
CA ARG A 72 36.03 -5.09 45.17
C ARG A 72 35.12 -5.49 46.34
N ASN A 73 33.84 -5.73 46.09
CA ASN A 73 32.90 -6.16 47.13
C ASN A 73 33.24 -7.56 47.69
N GLU A 74 33.77 -8.48 46.89
CA GLU A 74 34.22 -9.78 47.40
C GLU A 74 35.49 -9.69 48.26
N LEU A 75 36.44 -8.83 47.88
CA LEU A 75 37.61 -8.49 48.70
C LEU A 75 37.18 -7.88 50.03
N GLU A 76 36.30 -6.88 50.00
CA GLU A 76 35.80 -6.23 51.23
C GLU A 76 35.07 -7.23 52.13
N ARG A 77 34.22 -8.10 51.59
CA ARG A 77 33.58 -9.17 52.36
C ARG A 77 34.57 -10.16 52.96
N LEU A 78 35.65 -10.48 52.25
CA LEU A 78 36.69 -11.34 52.78
C LEU A 78 37.41 -10.69 53.97
N LEU A 79 37.76 -9.40 53.84
CA LEU A 79 38.38 -8.63 54.91
C LEU A 79 37.43 -8.43 56.11
N ASP A 80 36.15 -8.16 55.84
CA ASP A 80 35.11 -8.02 56.87
C ASP A 80 34.91 -9.35 57.63
N ARG A 81 34.96 -10.50 56.96
CA ARG A 81 34.92 -11.81 57.63
C ARG A 81 36.10 -11.99 58.58
N TYR A 82 37.33 -11.75 58.13
CA TYR A 82 38.50 -11.85 59.02
C TYR A 82 38.42 -10.89 60.21
N ARG A 83 37.90 -9.68 59.97
CA ARG A 83 37.67 -8.69 61.02
C ARG A 83 36.63 -9.17 62.04
N GLU A 84 35.53 -9.75 61.58
CA GLU A 84 34.46 -10.30 62.43
C GLU A 84 34.97 -11.49 63.22
N ASP A 85 35.60 -12.47 62.56
CA ASP A 85 36.20 -13.63 63.21
C ASP A 85 37.22 -13.21 64.29
N LEU A 86 38.07 -12.22 63.99
CA LEU A 86 39.04 -11.68 64.93
C LEU A 86 38.39 -10.92 66.11
N SER A 87 37.39 -10.09 65.85
CA SER A 87 36.68 -9.32 66.87
C SER A 87 35.84 -10.21 67.79
N ASP A 88 35.17 -11.22 67.22
CA ASP A 88 34.37 -12.20 67.96
C ASP A 88 35.27 -13.06 68.84
N PHE A 89 36.44 -13.45 68.32
CA PHE A 89 37.43 -14.18 69.09
C PHE A 89 38.04 -13.33 70.20
N ALA A 90 38.29 -12.04 69.98
CA ALA A 90 38.80 -11.12 71.00
C ALA A 90 37.80 -10.79 72.14
N ALA A 91 36.51 -11.05 71.92
CA ALA A 91 35.45 -10.86 72.93
C ALA A 91 35.33 -12.05 73.90
N GLN A 92 35.84 -13.22 73.53
CA GLN A 92 35.81 -14.43 74.36
C GLN A 92 37.00 -14.48 75.34
N PRO A 93 36.93 -15.24 76.44
CA PRO A 93 38.06 -15.42 77.34
C PRO A 93 39.15 -16.25 76.65
N LEU A 94 40.28 -15.64 76.30
CA LEU A 94 41.33 -16.30 75.52
C LEU A 94 42.01 -17.43 76.33
N ARG A 95 42.10 -18.63 75.74
CA ARG A 95 43.01 -19.72 76.18
C ARG A 95 44.06 -20.05 75.11
N VAL A 96 45.21 -20.62 75.52
CA VAL A 96 46.30 -20.98 74.60
C VAL A 96 45.85 -22.02 73.57
N GLU A 97 45.03 -22.99 74.00
CA GLU A 97 44.49 -24.05 73.14
C GLU A 97 43.45 -23.50 72.15
N GLU A 98 42.74 -22.43 72.49
CA GLU A 98 41.72 -21.82 71.64
C GLU A 98 42.34 -21.05 70.46
N LEU A 99 43.53 -20.47 70.63
CA LEU A 99 44.29 -19.85 69.53
C LEU A 99 44.64 -20.88 68.46
N ARG A 100 45.16 -22.04 68.90
CA ARG A 100 45.47 -23.15 68.02
C ARG A 100 44.22 -23.67 67.33
N TYR A 101 43.14 -23.91 68.09
CA TYR A 101 41.88 -24.40 67.56
C TYR A 101 41.23 -23.43 66.55
N PHE A 102 41.31 -22.12 66.79
CA PHE A 102 40.85 -21.10 65.84
C PHE A 102 41.59 -21.22 64.50
N LEU A 103 42.91 -21.39 64.53
CA LEU A 103 43.73 -21.55 63.34
C LEU A 103 43.47 -22.91 62.65
N GLU A 104 43.31 -24.01 63.41
CA GLU A 104 42.92 -25.35 62.90
C GLU A 104 41.58 -25.29 62.16
N LYS A 105 40.54 -24.73 62.80
CA LYS A 105 39.20 -24.61 62.20
C LYS A 105 39.19 -23.76 60.93
N SER A 106 40.03 -22.73 60.86
CA SER A 106 40.15 -21.86 59.69
C SER A 106 40.95 -22.51 58.56
N THR A 107 41.95 -23.34 58.89
CA THR A 107 42.74 -24.10 57.90
C THR A 107 41.99 -25.32 57.36
N GLU A 108 41.18 -26.00 58.18
CA GLU A 108 40.33 -27.15 57.78
C GLU A 108 39.26 -26.79 56.75
N ARG A 109 38.77 -25.54 56.77
CA ARG A 109 37.86 -25.02 55.73
C ARG A 109 38.53 -24.87 54.36
N GLY A 110 39.82 -25.19 54.25
CA GLY A 110 40.55 -25.36 53.00
C GLY A 110 40.74 -24.07 52.19
N GLY A 111 40.54 -22.90 52.80
CA GLY A 111 40.43 -21.67 52.02
C GLY A 111 40.57 -20.35 52.76
N ASP A 112 40.95 -20.30 54.04
CA ASP A 112 40.95 -19.00 54.76
C ASP A 112 42.28 -18.24 54.64
N GLY A 113 43.31 -18.78 53.97
CA GLY A 113 44.55 -18.04 53.67
C GLY A 113 45.30 -17.47 54.89
N LEU A 114 44.95 -17.93 56.09
CA LEU A 114 45.57 -17.52 57.34
C LEU A 114 46.90 -18.26 57.52
N CYS A 115 47.96 -17.52 57.80
CA CYS A 115 49.29 -18.06 58.03
C CYS A 115 49.71 -18.02 59.50
N GLY A 116 48.91 -17.39 60.37
CA GLY A 116 49.13 -17.45 61.81
C GLY A 116 48.16 -16.62 62.63
N VAL A 117 48.15 -16.87 63.93
CA VAL A 117 47.43 -16.11 64.95
C VAL A 117 48.35 -15.91 66.15
N ALA A 118 48.32 -14.72 66.73
CA ALA A 118 49.18 -14.37 67.85
C ALA A 118 48.42 -13.60 68.93
N TYR A 119 48.70 -13.91 70.19
CA TYR A 119 48.37 -13.08 71.33
C TYR A 119 49.63 -12.45 71.90
N LEU A 120 49.65 -11.11 71.99
CA LEU A 120 50.78 -10.33 72.50
C LEU A 120 50.37 -9.60 73.79
N SER A 121 50.90 -10.01 74.93
CA SER A 121 50.74 -9.29 76.22
C SER A 121 51.45 -7.92 76.20
N ARG A 122 50.89 -6.92 76.90
CA ARG A 122 51.50 -5.58 77.01
C ARG A 122 52.52 -5.47 78.14
N LYS A 123 52.39 -6.26 79.21
CA LYS A 123 53.23 -6.16 80.41
C LYS A 123 54.13 -7.37 80.66
N THR A 124 53.73 -8.54 80.16
CA THR A 124 54.47 -9.79 80.39
C THR A 124 55.14 -10.26 79.11
N SER A 125 56.20 -11.06 79.24
CA SER A 125 56.85 -11.76 78.12
C SER A 125 56.04 -12.99 77.64
N ASN A 126 54.82 -13.20 78.16
CA ASN A 126 53.96 -14.31 77.77
C ASN A 126 53.25 -13.98 76.45
N HIS A 127 53.98 -14.13 75.34
CA HIS A 127 53.46 -14.08 73.99
C HIS A 127 53.10 -15.50 73.52
N THR A 128 51.96 -15.67 72.86
CA THR A 128 51.55 -16.96 72.30
C THR A 128 51.35 -16.79 70.81
N VAL A 129 52.12 -17.51 69.99
CA VAL A 129 52.02 -17.44 68.52
C VAL A 129 51.88 -18.84 67.94
N TYR A 130 50.91 -19.00 67.04
CA TYR A 130 50.75 -20.20 66.23
C TYR A 130 50.83 -19.82 64.76
N LEU A 131 51.62 -20.59 64.01
CA LEU A 131 51.84 -20.40 62.58
C LEU A 131 51.27 -21.60 61.82
N ALA A 132 50.67 -21.32 60.66
CA ALA A 132 50.10 -22.32 59.78
C ALA A 132 50.83 -22.35 58.43
N ASN A 133 51.22 -23.55 58.01
CA ASN A 133 51.66 -23.85 56.66
C ASN A 133 50.92 -25.09 56.16
N ASP A 134 50.09 -24.93 55.14
CA ASP A 134 49.18 -25.96 54.64
C ASP A 134 48.29 -26.55 55.75
N LYS A 135 48.50 -27.83 56.11
CA LYS A 135 47.78 -28.52 57.19
C LYS A 135 48.56 -28.59 58.50
N MET A 136 49.79 -28.07 58.52
CA MET A 136 50.68 -28.12 59.67
C MET A 136 50.58 -26.82 60.48
N ILE A 137 50.40 -26.95 61.79
CA ILE A 137 50.38 -25.82 62.71
C ILE A 137 51.48 -26.02 63.75
N VAL A 138 52.32 -24.99 63.91
CA VAL A 138 53.47 -25.02 64.82
C VAL A 138 53.42 -23.81 65.76
N PRO A 139 53.74 -23.98 67.06
CA PRO A 139 53.96 -22.86 67.95
C PRO A 139 55.28 -22.15 67.58
N ALA A 140 55.33 -20.83 67.77
CA ALA A 140 56.53 -20.02 67.52
C ALA A 140 56.72 -18.94 68.60
N GLU A 141 57.96 -18.51 68.78
CA GLU A 141 58.29 -17.35 69.60
C GLU A 141 58.11 -16.04 68.80
N ALA A 142 57.57 -14.99 69.43
CA ALA A 142 57.27 -13.73 68.77
C ALA A 142 58.54 -12.97 68.29
N GLU A 143 59.67 -13.23 68.95
CA GLU A 143 61.01 -12.70 68.66
C GLU A 143 61.71 -13.47 67.53
N ALA A 144 61.35 -14.74 67.32
CA ALA A 144 61.92 -15.58 66.27
C ALA A 144 61.42 -15.20 64.87
N ILE A 145 60.22 -14.60 64.80
CA ILE A 145 59.62 -14.02 63.59
C ILE A 145 60.34 -12.71 63.24
N LYS A 146 60.71 -12.51 61.96
CA LYS A 146 61.38 -11.29 61.50
C LYS A 146 60.54 -10.56 60.45
N PRO A 147 60.28 -9.23 60.58
CA PRO A 147 60.50 -8.41 61.77
C PRO A 147 59.67 -8.92 62.95
N SER A 148 60.15 -8.68 64.18
CA SER A 148 59.46 -9.16 65.39
C SER A 148 58.04 -8.61 65.46
N LEU A 149 57.10 -9.47 65.85
CA LEU A 149 55.70 -9.07 66.07
C LEU A 149 55.57 -7.95 67.12
N LEU A 150 56.53 -7.84 68.04
CA LEU A 150 56.57 -6.80 69.06
C LEU A 150 56.80 -5.39 68.47
N SER A 151 57.41 -5.30 67.27
CA SER A 151 57.59 -4.03 66.57
C SER A 151 56.25 -3.38 66.19
N PHE A 152 55.16 -4.15 66.10
CA PHE A 152 53.84 -3.64 65.76
C PHE A 152 53.14 -2.95 66.93
N PHE A 153 53.59 -3.11 68.18
CA PHE A 153 52.93 -2.51 69.34
C PHE A 153 52.75 -1.01 69.23
N GLU A 154 53.72 -0.29 68.65
CA GLU A 154 53.60 1.17 68.50
C GLU A 154 52.40 1.57 67.65
N SER A 155 52.14 0.84 66.57
CA SER A 155 51.00 1.08 65.69
C SER A 155 49.64 0.73 66.33
N LEU A 156 49.63 -0.02 67.42
CA LEU A 156 48.43 -0.53 68.09
C LEU A 156 48.06 0.25 69.37
N LYS A 157 48.92 1.16 69.85
CA LYS A 157 48.75 1.88 71.13
C LYS A 157 47.40 2.62 71.25
N ASN A 158 46.87 3.13 70.14
CA ASN A 158 45.67 3.98 70.10
C ASN A 158 44.37 3.23 69.74
N LEU A 159 44.40 1.90 69.67
CA LEU A 159 43.27 1.09 69.23
C LEU A 159 42.28 0.84 70.39
N GLU A 160 41.00 1.18 70.19
CA GLU A 160 39.96 0.97 71.21
C GLU A 160 39.40 -0.48 71.17
N PRO A 161 38.84 -1.00 72.29
CA PRO A 161 38.20 -2.31 72.28
C PRO A 161 37.09 -2.43 71.23
N GLY A 162 37.14 -3.48 70.40
CA GLY A 162 36.20 -3.69 69.30
C GLY A 162 36.57 -2.95 67.99
N GLN A 163 37.66 -2.17 67.99
CA GLN A 163 38.29 -1.69 66.76
C GLN A 163 39.37 -2.66 66.29
N VAL A 164 39.39 -2.90 64.98
CA VAL A 164 40.41 -3.70 64.30
C VAL A 164 41.26 -2.78 63.44
N SER A 165 42.59 -2.92 63.52
CA SER A 165 43.54 -2.29 62.62
C SER A 165 43.91 -3.25 61.48
N PHE A 166 44.17 -2.72 60.28
CA PHE A 166 44.65 -3.46 59.11
C PHE A 166 45.97 -2.88 58.63
N SER A 167 46.96 -3.74 58.39
CA SER A 167 48.32 -3.33 58.04
C SER A 167 48.52 -3.09 56.54
N SER A 168 49.62 -2.41 56.21
CA SER A 168 50.20 -2.52 54.87
C SER A 168 50.85 -3.90 54.68
N LEU A 169 51.05 -4.29 53.42
CA LEU A 169 51.75 -5.52 53.08
C LEU A 169 53.17 -5.48 53.64
N SER A 170 53.60 -6.55 54.30
CA SER A 170 54.94 -6.67 54.89
C SER A 170 55.52 -8.05 54.60
N GLU A 171 56.83 -8.11 54.39
CA GLU A 171 57.57 -9.37 54.32
C GLU A 171 57.89 -9.86 55.73
N MET A 172 57.56 -11.12 55.99
CA MET A 172 57.80 -11.77 57.27
C MET A 172 58.49 -13.12 57.06
N GLU A 173 59.53 -13.38 57.83
CA GLU A 173 60.17 -14.67 57.96
C GLU A 173 59.62 -15.41 59.16
N PHE A 174 59.03 -16.57 58.91
CA PHE A 174 58.46 -17.46 59.91
C PHE A 174 59.39 -18.62 60.21
N PRO A 175 59.68 -18.96 61.48
CA PRO A 175 60.36 -20.20 61.82
C PRO A 175 59.39 -21.37 61.60
N PHE A 176 59.71 -22.25 60.66
CA PHE A 176 58.89 -23.43 60.37
C PHE A 176 59.78 -24.68 60.36
N PRO A 177 60.06 -25.26 61.54
CA PRO A 177 60.99 -26.38 61.65
C PRO A 177 60.39 -27.66 61.04
N GLU A 178 60.95 -28.13 59.93
CA GLU A 178 60.64 -29.45 59.37
C GLU A 178 61.53 -30.53 60.02
N PRO A 179 61.12 -31.81 60.03
CA PRO A 179 61.90 -32.90 60.63
C PRO A 179 63.34 -32.99 60.10
N GLU A 180 63.55 -32.64 58.82
CA GLU A 180 64.83 -32.69 58.13
C GLU A 180 65.66 -31.39 58.28
N ASN A 181 65.00 -30.24 58.53
CA ASN A 181 65.66 -28.94 58.67
C ASN A 181 65.03 -28.09 59.78
N ARG A 182 65.57 -28.23 61.00
CA ARG A 182 65.09 -27.51 62.19
C ARG A 182 65.23 -25.98 62.13
N ASN A 183 66.09 -25.46 61.24
CA ASN A 183 66.33 -24.03 61.09
C ASN A 183 65.65 -23.44 59.85
N GLN A 184 64.77 -24.19 59.19
CA GLN A 184 64.05 -23.72 58.03
C GLN A 184 63.19 -22.50 58.41
N ARG A 185 63.33 -21.46 57.58
CA ARG A 185 62.54 -20.24 57.67
C ARG A 185 61.75 -20.10 56.39
N LEU A 186 60.52 -19.66 56.54
CA LEU A 186 59.60 -19.49 55.44
C LEU A 186 59.24 -18.02 55.31
N THR A 187 59.63 -17.42 54.20
CA THR A 187 59.34 -16.01 53.91
C THR A 187 57.96 -15.90 53.25
N ARG A 188 57.11 -15.00 53.77
CA ARG A 188 55.80 -14.69 53.18
C ARG A 188 55.54 -13.20 53.16
N GLN A 189 54.66 -12.83 52.26
CA GLN A 189 54.08 -11.51 52.14
C GLN A 189 52.73 -11.52 52.86
N VAL A 190 52.63 -10.76 53.93
CA VAL A 190 51.54 -10.90 54.90
C VAL A 190 50.87 -9.55 55.14
N PHE A 191 49.54 -9.56 55.13
CA PHE A 191 48.73 -8.55 55.77
C PHE A 191 48.40 -9.02 57.18
N TRP A 192 48.40 -8.12 58.15
CA TRP A 192 47.97 -8.47 59.50
C TRP A 192 46.83 -7.59 59.96
N MET A 193 45.95 -8.18 60.76
CA MET A 193 44.89 -7.50 61.48
C MET A 193 45.15 -7.61 62.97
N ALA A 194 44.80 -6.58 63.74
CA ALA A 194 45.00 -6.59 65.18
C ALA A 194 43.84 -5.93 65.91
N THR A 195 43.50 -6.44 67.08
CA THR A 195 42.46 -5.88 67.98
C THR A 195 42.90 -6.02 69.45
N PRO A 196 42.50 -5.12 70.35
CA PRO A 196 42.73 -5.30 71.79
C PRO A 196 41.89 -6.48 72.31
N ALA A 197 42.51 -7.38 73.07
CA ALA A 197 41.80 -8.47 73.74
C ALA A 197 41.05 -7.94 74.98
N GLN A 198 39.75 -8.26 75.12
CA GLN A 198 38.94 -7.76 76.23
C GLN A 198 39.13 -8.56 77.53
N ARG A 199 39.35 -9.88 77.41
CA ARG A 199 39.62 -10.79 78.54
C ARG A 199 40.77 -11.72 78.16
N SER A 200 41.86 -11.66 78.92
CA SER A 200 43.15 -12.28 78.61
C SER A 200 43.51 -13.37 79.62
N LEU A 201 44.37 -14.29 79.16
CA LEU A 201 45.00 -15.38 79.90
C LEU A 201 45.53 -14.98 81.30
N ASP A 202 46.08 -13.76 81.44
CA ASP A 202 46.87 -13.34 82.61
C ASP A 202 46.41 -11.99 83.21
N ALA A 203 45.10 -11.70 83.32
CA ALA A 203 44.56 -10.41 83.82
C ALA A 203 45.10 -9.11 83.14
N ASP A 204 46.03 -9.25 82.18
CA ASP A 204 46.75 -8.20 81.49
C ASP A 204 46.10 -7.94 80.14
N ARG A 205 45.98 -6.67 79.75
CA ARG A 205 45.39 -6.30 78.48
C ARG A 205 46.43 -6.51 77.38
N GLY A 206 46.17 -7.40 76.42
CA GLY A 206 47.04 -7.65 75.26
C GLY A 206 46.37 -7.34 73.92
N TYR A 207 47.05 -7.68 72.83
CA TYR A 207 46.52 -7.59 71.47
C TYR A 207 46.44 -8.98 70.84
N LEU A 208 45.37 -9.21 70.12
CA LEU A 208 45.18 -10.38 69.28
C LEU A 208 45.47 -10.00 67.84
N LEU A 209 46.34 -10.75 67.17
CA LEU A 209 46.79 -10.53 65.82
C LEU A 209 46.42 -11.73 64.94
N LEU A 210 46.01 -11.42 63.72
CA LEU A 210 45.71 -12.36 62.66
C LEU A 210 46.64 -12.10 61.48
N LEU A 211 47.36 -13.12 61.02
CA LEU A 211 48.29 -13.03 59.91
C LEU A 211 47.65 -13.67 58.66
N ILE A 212 47.49 -12.88 57.61
CA ILE A 212 46.81 -13.22 56.36
C ILE A 212 47.83 -13.25 55.22
N ASP A 213 47.95 -14.37 54.54
CA ASP A 213 48.82 -14.51 53.38
C ASP A 213 48.26 -13.69 52.19
N ALA A 214 49.06 -12.76 51.66
CA ALA A 214 48.64 -11.91 50.55
C ALA A 214 48.35 -12.70 49.26
N ARG A 215 48.88 -13.92 49.13
CA ARG A 215 48.51 -14.85 48.04
C ARG A 215 47.01 -15.10 48.00
N ARG A 216 46.33 -15.09 49.15
CA ARG A 216 44.88 -15.29 49.22
C ARG A 216 44.10 -14.21 48.48
N LEU A 217 44.52 -12.95 48.59
CA LEU A 217 43.88 -11.84 47.87
C LEU A 217 44.22 -11.93 46.37
N ARG A 218 45.46 -12.25 46.03
CA ARG A 218 45.89 -12.45 44.63
C ARG A 218 45.16 -13.61 43.94
N ASP A 219 44.92 -14.72 44.63
CA ASP A 219 44.16 -15.87 44.11
C ASP A 219 42.68 -15.53 43.88
N LEU A 220 42.11 -14.62 44.69
CA LEU A 220 40.76 -14.12 44.47
C LEU A 220 40.67 -13.29 43.17
N LEU A 221 41.68 -12.46 42.92
CA LEU A 221 41.87 -11.72 41.67
C LEU A 221 42.02 -12.68 40.48
N ALA A 222 42.83 -13.74 40.61
CA ALA A 222 43.05 -14.74 39.56
C ALA A 222 41.77 -15.50 39.17
N ARG A 223 40.97 -15.96 40.16
CA ARG A 223 39.68 -16.64 39.91
C ARG A 223 38.67 -15.79 39.12
N HIS A 224 38.70 -14.46 39.30
CA HIS A 224 37.87 -13.55 38.52
C HIS A 224 38.40 -13.30 37.10
N ASN A 225 39.71 -13.53 36.91
CA ASN A 225 40.37 -13.40 35.62
C ASN A 225 40.23 -14.66 34.73
N GLU A 226 39.84 -15.81 35.30
CA GLU A 226 39.64 -17.06 34.57
C GLU A 226 38.63 -16.92 33.41
N LEU A 227 38.91 -17.62 32.30
CA LEU A 227 38.06 -17.60 31.10
C LEU A 227 36.64 -18.12 31.40
N ASP A 228 36.51 -19.01 32.39
CA ASP A 228 35.26 -19.66 32.75
C ASP A 228 34.53 -19.08 33.98
N SER A 229 34.98 -17.94 34.51
CA SER A 229 34.35 -17.29 35.67
C SER A 229 32.84 -17.07 35.47
N ALA A 230 32.06 -17.30 36.53
CA ALA A 230 30.59 -17.12 36.52
C ALA A 230 30.16 -15.65 36.31
N ALA A 231 31.05 -14.69 36.57
CA ALA A 231 30.83 -13.26 36.39
C ALA A 231 31.06 -12.81 34.93
N ARG A 232 30.46 -13.48 33.94
CA ARG A 232 30.66 -13.18 32.51
C ARG A 232 29.57 -12.27 31.94
N GLY A 233 29.97 -11.10 31.42
CA GLY A 233 29.13 -10.23 30.59
C GLY A 233 29.26 -10.47 29.08
N PHE A 234 30.45 -10.92 28.61
CA PHE A 234 30.78 -11.15 27.20
C PHE A 234 31.76 -12.33 27.03
N PRO A 235 31.79 -13.01 25.86
CA PRO A 235 32.81 -14.02 25.58
C PRO A 235 34.21 -13.40 25.62
N ARG A 236 35.10 -13.98 26.44
CA ARG A 236 36.45 -13.46 26.71
C ARG A 236 37.43 -13.97 25.62
N THR A 237 38.27 -13.07 25.07
CA THR A 237 39.39 -13.44 24.18
C THR A 237 40.64 -13.75 25.00
N ARG A 238 41.61 -14.48 24.42
CA ARG A 238 42.89 -14.86 25.07
C ARG A 238 43.88 -13.69 25.27
N GLU A 239 43.43 -12.45 25.11
CA GLU A 239 44.28 -11.26 25.24
C GLU A 239 44.50 -10.90 26.72
N ALA A 240 45.56 -10.13 27.00
CA ALA A 240 46.00 -9.80 28.36
C ALA A 240 44.96 -8.94 29.12
N ARG A 241 44.09 -9.62 29.86
CA ARG A 241 43.23 -9.06 30.92
C ARG A 241 43.82 -9.39 32.27
N PHE A 242 43.83 -8.42 33.17
CA PHE A 242 44.28 -8.67 34.53
C PHE A 242 43.76 -7.60 35.49
N PHE A 243 43.59 -8.03 36.73
CA PHE A 243 43.38 -7.15 37.87
C PHE A 243 44.71 -6.89 38.56
N TYR A 244 44.83 -5.76 39.25
CA TYR A 244 45.96 -5.53 40.15
C TYR A 244 45.51 -4.72 41.37
N TYR A 245 46.18 -4.96 42.48
CA TYR A 245 45.98 -4.24 43.73
C TYR A 245 47.12 -3.26 43.97
N PHE A 246 46.79 -2.04 44.39
CA PHE A 246 47.74 -1.01 44.76
C PHE A 246 47.39 -0.37 46.11
N ASP A 247 48.38 0.14 46.82
CA ASP A 247 48.19 0.79 48.11
C ASP A 247 47.99 2.31 48.01
N ALA A 248 47.81 2.97 49.15
CA ALA A 248 47.58 4.40 49.25
C ALA A 248 48.75 5.27 48.74
N GLU A 249 49.96 4.72 48.66
CA GLU A 249 51.16 5.40 48.15
C GLU A 249 51.33 5.23 46.63
N GLY A 250 50.44 4.46 46.00
CA GLY A 250 50.46 4.14 44.58
C GLY A 250 51.40 2.99 44.23
N TRP A 251 51.88 2.20 45.20
CA TRP A 251 52.62 0.97 44.90
C TRP A 251 51.66 -0.13 44.51
N VAL A 252 51.86 -0.67 43.31
CA VAL A 252 51.23 -1.91 42.89
C VAL A 252 51.89 -3.07 43.62
N LEU A 253 51.09 -3.80 44.38
CA LEU A 253 51.58 -4.88 45.24
C LEU A 253 51.56 -6.21 44.51
N PHE A 254 50.48 -6.51 43.79
CA PHE A 254 50.37 -7.74 43.02
C PHE A 254 49.33 -7.61 41.90
N ASP A 255 49.55 -8.34 40.81
CA ASP A 255 48.59 -8.56 39.74
C ASP A 255 47.94 -9.96 39.82
N SER A 256 46.76 -10.10 39.21
CA SER A 256 46.09 -11.38 39.03
C SER A 256 46.93 -12.24 38.11
N GLU A 257 47.14 -13.51 38.43
CA GLU A 257 47.87 -14.38 37.52
C GLU A 257 47.14 -14.60 36.18
N PRO A 258 47.89 -14.84 35.09
CA PRO A 258 47.31 -15.32 33.86
C PRO A 258 46.62 -16.67 34.10
N PRO A 259 45.44 -16.92 33.52
CA PRO A 259 44.67 -18.15 33.76
C PRO A 259 45.37 -19.45 33.31
N GLU A 260 46.48 -19.35 32.57
CA GLU A 260 47.24 -20.48 32.04
C GLU A 260 48.40 -20.93 32.94
N LYS A 261 48.73 -20.17 34.00
CA LYS A 261 49.86 -20.47 34.90
C LYS A 261 49.38 -21.05 36.23
N PRO A 262 50.12 -22.00 36.82
CA PRO A 262 49.85 -22.47 38.18
C PRO A 262 50.07 -21.34 39.19
N PRO A 263 49.41 -21.39 40.37
CA PRO A 263 49.56 -20.41 41.43
C PRO A 263 51.04 -20.25 41.83
N ALA A 264 51.55 -19.02 41.72
CA ALA A 264 52.94 -18.65 41.91
C ALA A 264 53.10 -17.63 43.06
N GLU A 265 54.32 -17.10 43.24
CA GLU A 265 54.58 -16.00 44.16
C GLU A 265 53.91 -14.70 43.69
N LEU A 266 53.87 -13.67 44.56
CA LEU A 266 53.31 -12.38 44.18
C LEU A 266 54.14 -11.71 43.08
N THR A 267 53.48 -11.26 42.01
CA THR A 267 54.13 -10.61 40.86
C THR A 267 53.44 -9.31 40.46
N THR A 268 54.16 -8.48 39.70
CA THR A 268 53.63 -7.26 39.05
C THR A 268 53.99 -7.21 37.56
N HIS A 269 54.30 -8.36 36.96
CA HIS A 269 54.83 -8.46 35.60
C HIS A 269 53.91 -7.86 34.54
N GLN A 270 52.60 -8.01 34.70
CA GLN A 270 51.63 -7.56 33.69
C GLN A 270 51.47 -6.05 33.69
N VAL A 271 51.50 -5.45 34.89
CA VAL A 271 51.44 -4.00 35.05
C VAL A 271 52.71 -3.35 34.51
N ARG A 272 53.87 -3.93 34.79
CA ARG A 272 55.18 -3.47 34.31
C ARG A 272 55.33 -3.46 32.80
N ALA A 273 54.65 -4.38 32.10
CA ALA A 273 54.65 -4.40 30.65
C ALA A 273 53.97 -3.15 30.05
N GLY A 274 53.14 -2.46 30.83
CA GLY A 274 52.34 -1.34 30.35
C GLY A 274 52.66 0.03 30.93
N PHE A 275 53.63 0.14 31.85
CA PHE A 275 54.03 1.39 32.50
C PHE A 275 55.53 1.45 32.73
N SER A 276 56.14 2.63 32.60
CA SER A 276 57.47 2.91 33.14
C SER A 276 57.36 3.25 34.63
N GLY A 277 58.39 2.94 35.42
CA GLY A 277 58.34 3.14 36.86
C GLY A 277 59.48 2.49 37.64
N THR A 278 59.42 2.64 38.95
CA THR A 278 60.38 2.05 39.90
C THR A 278 59.94 0.64 40.30
N LEU A 279 60.87 -0.31 40.21
CA LEU A 279 60.69 -1.68 40.68
C LEU A 279 61.33 -1.87 42.06
N GLY A 280 60.57 -2.48 42.96
CA GLY A 280 60.98 -2.88 44.29
C GLY A 280 60.82 -1.77 45.32
N ARG A 281 60.36 -2.16 46.51
CA ARG A 281 60.49 -1.38 47.75
C ARG A 281 61.01 -2.28 48.87
N LYS A 282 61.39 -1.70 50.01
CA LYS A 282 61.92 -2.44 51.16
C LYS A 282 60.99 -3.61 51.53
N GLY A 283 61.52 -4.84 51.52
CA GLY A 283 60.78 -6.08 51.79
C GLY A 283 59.85 -6.58 50.67
N GLN A 284 59.70 -5.83 49.57
CA GLN A 284 58.81 -6.20 48.47
C GLN A 284 59.52 -5.95 47.13
N PRO A 285 60.44 -6.84 46.72
CA PRO A 285 61.21 -6.66 45.49
C PRO A 285 60.33 -6.70 44.23
N PHE A 286 59.15 -7.32 44.32
CA PHE A 286 58.17 -7.40 43.23
C PHE A 286 57.25 -6.18 43.14
N ALA A 287 57.12 -5.35 44.18
CA ALA A 287 56.22 -4.20 44.15
C ALA A 287 56.68 -3.19 43.08
N PHE A 288 55.73 -2.54 42.40
CA PHE A 288 56.03 -1.65 41.29
C PHE A 288 55.29 -0.33 41.44
N ARG A 289 55.98 0.79 41.23
CA ARG A 289 55.39 2.13 41.29
C ARG A 289 55.57 2.82 39.94
N PRO A 290 54.48 3.04 39.19
CA PRO A 290 54.53 3.82 37.96
C PRO A 290 55.10 5.22 38.17
N ASP A 291 55.79 5.73 37.15
CA ASP A 291 56.36 7.09 37.17
C ASP A 291 55.28 8.14 37.41
N SER A 292 55.66 9.24 38.08
CA SER A 292 54.77 10.40 38.29
C SER A 292 54.27 11.05 36.99
N THR A 293 54.94 10.76 35.86
CA THR A 293 54.56 11.23 34.52
C THR A 293 53.33 10.49 33.95
N VAL A 294 52.97 9.33 34.51
CA VAL A 294 51.80 8.56 34.07
C VAL A 294 50.52 9.14 34.67
N GLU A 295 50.04 10.24 34.10
CA GLU A 295 48.87 11.00 34.62
C GLU A 295 47.66 10.10 34.86
N THR A 296 47.32 9.23 33.90
CA THR A 296 46.17 8.29 33.99
C THR A 296 46.23 7.39 35.23
N TYR A 297 47.41 6.93 35.64
CA TYR A 297 47.56 6.10 36.83
C TYR A 297 47.42 6.92 38.11
N TRP A 298 48.01 8.12 38.17
CA TRP A 298 47.95 8.95 39.37
C TRP A 298 46.58 9.58 39.60
N THR A 299 45.84 9.92 38.54
CA THR A 299 44.42 10.31 38.64
C THR A 299 43.58 9.18 39.21
N MET A 300 43.80 7.94 38.77
CA MET A 300 43.14 6.75 39.33
C MET A 300 43.45 6.61 40.82
N VAL A 301 44.72 6.70 41.23
CA VAL A 301 45.12 6.58 42.64
C VAL A 301 44.44 7.67 43.49
N GLU A 302 44.44 8.92 43.04
CA GLU A 302 43.80 10.04 43.76
C GLU A 302 42.28 9.85 43.89
N ASP A 303 41.61 9.41 42.82
CA ASP A 303 40.18 9.12 42.85
C ASP A 303 39.84 7.99 43.82
N VAL A 304 40.61 6.90 43.79
CA VAL A 304 40.44 5.76 44.70
C VAL A 304 40.62 6.21 46.16
N MET A 305 41.64 7.02 46.46
CA MET A 305 41.85 7.54 47.82
C MET A 305 40.75 8.50 48.28
N ARG A 306 40.03 9.16 47.35
CA ARG A 306 38.81 9.93 47.63
C ARG A 306 37.55 9.07 47.73
N GLY A 307 37.66 7.76 47.56
CA GLY A 307 36.53 6.84 47.56
C GLY A 307 35.72 6.85 46.25
N LYS A 308 36.27 7.35 45.15
CA LYS A 308 35.63 7.30 43.83
C LYS A 308 36.03 6.04 43.08
N HIS A 309 35.14 5.58 42.21
CA HIS A 309 35.38 4.51 41.23
C HIS A 309 35.10 5.07 39.83
N GLY A 310 35.69 4.48 38.80
CA GLY A 310 35.54 5.00 37.45
C GLY A 310 36.21 4.13 36.39
N VAL A 311 36.19 4.63 35.15
CA VAL A 311 36.91 4.07 34.01
C VAL A 311 37.67 5.17 33.31
N ILE A 312 38.93 4.88 32.99
CA ILE A 312 39.76 5.70 32.12
C ILE A 312 39.97 4.95 30.80
N GLY A 313 39.71 5.62 29.69
CA GLY A 313 40.08 5.12 28.36
C GLY A 313 41.59 5.24 28.16
N LEU A 314 42.24 4.14 27.80
CA LEU A 314 43.67 4.12 27.51
C LEU A 314 43.92 4.27 26.00
N PRO A 315 44.99 5.00 25.60
CA PRO A 315 45.38 5.06 24.20
C PRO A 315 45.76 3.66 23.66
N PRO A 316 45.56 3.40 22.36
CA PRO A 316 45.97 2.14 21.74
C PRO A 316 47.50 1.97 21.83
N PRO A 317 48.00 0.73 22.01
CA PRO A 317 49.42 0.48 22.05
C PRO A 317 50.09 0.87 20.72
N PRO A 318 51.38 1.25 20.72
CA PRO A 318 52.10 1.74 19.56
C PRO A 318 52.22 0.73 18.40
N SER A 319 51.85 -0.55 18.61
CA SER A 319 51.98 -1.65 17.64
C SER A 319 50.93 -1.65 16.51
N GLY A 320 50.32 -0.50 16.17
CA GLY A 320 49.49 -0.36 14.96
C GLY A 320 48.20 -1.20 14.93
N ALA A 321 47.76 -1.75 16.06
CA ALA A 321 46.52 -2.51 16.13
C ALA A 321 45.32 -1.56 16.06
N ILE A 322 44.79 -1.38 14.85
CA ILE A 322 43.58 -0.59 14.59
C ILE A 322 42.40 -1.26 15.31
N GLY A 323 41.75 -0.55 16.24
CA GLY A 323 40.41 -0.90 16.72
C GLY A 323 40.26 -1.48 18.14
N GLY A 324 41.29 -1.43 19.00
CA GLY A 324 41.14 -1.77 20.43
C GLY A 324 40.82 -0.54 21.27
N SER A 325 39.62 -0.46 21.84
CA SER A 325 39.38 0.46 22.97
C SER A 325 39.87 -0.25 24.23
N HIS A 326 40.94 0.28 24.81
CA HIS A 326 41.53 -0.22 26.05
C HIS A 326 40.92 0.54 27.22
N PHE A 327 40.54 -0.16 28.28
CA PHE A 327 39.92 0.45 29.44
C PHE A 327 40.66 0.08 30.71
N LEU A 328 40.76 1.06 31.61
CA LEU A 328 41.23 0.90 32.97
C LEU A 328 40.07 1.22 33.91
N ALA A 329 39.38 0.20 34.40
CA ALA A 329 38.37 0.35 35.44
C ALA A 329 39.04 0.30 36.81
N TYR A 330 38.53 1.06 37.78
CA TYR A 330 39.11 1.09 39.12
C TYR A 330 38.05 1.31 40.20
N ALA A 331 38.30 0.75 41.37
CA ALA A 331 37.46 0.92 42.55
C ALA A 331 38.31 0.91 43.84
N PRO A 332 37.89 1.66 44.87
CA PRO A 332 38.56 1.69 46.16
C PRO A 332 38.20 0.47 46.98
N VAL A 333 39.22 -0.22 47.49
CA VAL A 333 39.07 -1.27 48.49
C VAL A 333 39.06 -0.60 49.84
N ARG A 334 37.94 -0.73 50.54
CA ARG A 334 37.73 -0.09 51.83
C ARG A 334 37.80 -1.11 52.95
N PHE A 335 38.27 -0.64 54.09
CA PHE A 335 38.26 -1.40 55.33
C PHE A 335 37.52 -0.63 56.40
N ARG A 336 36.71 -1.34 57.18
CA ARG A 336 35.97 -0.77 58.30
C ARG A 336 36.62 -1.22 59.59
N SER A 337 37.12 -0.29 60.41
CA SER A 337 37.80 -0.67 61.67
C SER A 337 36.83 -1.26 62.71
N SER A 338 35.60 -0.72 62.83
CA SER A 338 34.54 -1.25 63.70
C SER A 338 33.18 -1.00 63.08
N GLN A 339 32.13 -1.72 63.51
CA GLN A 339 30.78 -1.51 62.95
C GLN A 339 30.25 -0.07 63.09
N ALA A 340 30.75 0.70 64.07
CA ALA A 340 30.37 2.09 64.31
C ALA A 340 31.10 3.11 63.42
N LEU A 341 32.26 2.76 62.87
CA LEU A 341 33.08 3.67 62.05
C LEU A 341 32.78 3.51 60.56
N ALA A 342 32.91 4.62 59.81
CA ALA A 342 32.76 4.59 58.36
C ALA A 342 33.95 3.84 57.71
N PRO A 343 33.72 3.06 56.63
CA PRO A 343 34.80 2.36 55.93
C PRO A 343 35.73 3.34 55.21
N GLN A 344 37.04 3.19 55.38
CA GLN A 344 38.08 4.04 54.78
C GLN A 344 38.84 3.29 53.67
N PRO A 345 39.28 3.97 52.60
CA PRO A 345 40.06 3.34 51.54
C PRO A 345 41.46 2.95 52.05
N ILE A 346 41.81 1.68 51.91
CA ILE A 346 43.14 1.11 52.27
C ILE A 346 44.03 0.85 51.04
N GLY A 347 43.42 0.89 49.86
CA GLY A 347 44.06 0.64 48.59
C GLY A 347 43.05 0.69 47.45
N GLY A 348 43.50 0.38 46.26
CA GLY A 348 42.68 0.32 45.07
C GLY A 348 42.82 -0.99 44.34
N LEU A 349 41.71 -1.38 43.73
CA LEU A 349 41.65 -2.44 42.75
C LEU A 349 41.50 -1.78 41.38
N ALA A 350 42.33 -2.20 40.44
CA ALA A 350 42.24 -1.78 39.06
C ALA A 350 42.12 -3.00 38.15
N PHE A 351 41.35 -2.83 37.08
CA PHE A 351 41.11 -3.83 36.06
C PHE A 351 41.51 -3.24 34.71
N ARG A 352 42.52 -3.83 34.09
CA ARG A 352 42.97 -3.45 32.76
C ARG A 352 42.42 -4.47 31.77
N ASP A 353 41.54 -4.00 30.89
CA ASP A 353 41.03 -4.80 29.78
C ASP A 353 41.66 -4.34 28.46
N VAL A 354 42.50 -5.22 27.90
CA VAL A 354 43.19 -5.04 26.61
C VAL A 354 42.51 -5.82 25.48
N SER A 355 41.38 -6.47 25.78
CA SER A 355 40.67 -7.33 24.82
C SER A 355 40.13 -6.54 23.63
N ARG A 356 40.19 -7.12 22.42
CA ARG A 356 39.50 -6.66 21.20
C ARG A 356 38.01 -6.95 21.29
N LEU A 357 37.35 -6.39 22.29
CA LEU A 357 35.92 -6.56 22.53
C LEU A 357 35.06 -6.02 21.38
N SER A 358 35.60 -5.08 20.59
CA SER A 358 35.01 -4.63 19.32
C SER A 358 34.83 -5.79 18.31
N ALA A 359 35.69 -6.80 18.31
CA ALA A 359 35.56 -7.99 17.47
C ALA A 359 34.52 -8.99 18.02
N ALA A 360 34.44 -9.15 19.35
CA ALA A 360 33.50 -10.08 20.00
C ALA A 360 32.05 -9.52 20.07
N ALA A 361 31.89 -8.21 20.27
CA ALA A 361 30.60 -7.52 20.17
C ALA A 361 30.06 -7.45 18.72
N GLY A 362 30.84 -7.91 17.75
CA GLY A 362 30.51 -7.93 16.33
C GLY A 362 29.19 -8.63 16.00
N TYR A 363 28.76 -9.63 16.77
CA TYR A 363 27.58 -10.43 16.41
C TYR A 363 26.25 -9.65 16.47
N ARG A 364 26.03 -8.78 17.46
CA ARG A 364 24.83 -7.90 17.45
C ARG A 364 24.99 -6.68 16.56
N HIS A 365 26.24 -6.27 16.32
CA HIS A 365 26.52 -5.16 15.42
C HIS A 365 26.25 -5.52 13.97
N ILE A 366 26.57 -6.74 13.54
CA ILE A 366 26.33 -7.22 12.18
C ILE A 366 24.82 -7.21 11.88
N ASP A 367 23.98 -7.71 12.79
CA ASP A 367 22.51 -7.72 12.60
C ASP A 367 21.94 -6.31 12.51
N LEU A 368 22.42 -5.39 13.34
CA LEU A 368 21.98 -4.00 13.29
C LEU A 368 22.47 -3.28 12.01
N MET A 369 23.70 -3.54 11.59
CA MET A 369 24.26 -3.01 10.35
C MET A 369 23.49 -3.54 9.14
N LEU A 370 23.15 -4.83 9.14
CA LEU A 370 22.36 -5.48 8.10
C LEU A 370 20.96 -4.87 8.02
N THR A 371 20.28 -4.68 9.16
CA THR A 371 18.94 -4.07 9.19
C THR A 371 18.95 -2.62 8.74
N ILE A 372 19.90 -1.80 9.21
CA ILE A 372 20.05 -0.41 8.73
C ILE A 372 20.34 -0.40 7.23
N THR A 373 21.22 -1.27 6.73
CA THR A 373 21.55 -1.38 5.31
C THR A 373 20.33 -1.79 4.47
N ALA A 374 19.55 -2.77 4.94
CA ALA A 374 18.34 -3.23 4.27
C ALA A 374 17.25 -2.13 4.23
N VAL A 375 17.03 -1.43 5.35
CA VAL A 375 16.09 -0.29 5.42
C VAL A 375 16.55 0.84 4.51
N SER A 376 17.85 1.13 4.45
CA SER A 376 18.43 2.12 3.55
C SER A 376 18.21 1.73 2.09
N ALA A 377 18.49 0.47 1.72
CA ALA A 377 18.27 -0.04 0.38
C ALA A 377 16.79 0.02 -0.04
N LEU A 378 15.87 -0.32 0.88
CA LEU A 378 14.43 -0.20 0.66
C LEU A 378 14.01 1.26 0.46
N LEU A 379 14.51 2.19 1.27
CA LEU A 379 14.26 3.63 1.13
C LEU A 379 14.78 4.18 -0.20
N VAL A 380 15.99 3.78 -0.62
CA VAL A 380 16.52 4.11 -1.96
C VAL A 380 15.62 3.53 -3.05
N GLY A 381 15.18 2.27 -2.93
CA GLY A 381 14.27 1.64 -3.89
C GLY A 381 12.93 2.36 -4.01
N VAL A 382 12.31 2.72 -2.88
CA VAL A 382 11.07 3.50 -2.83
C VAL A 382 11.28 4.89 -3.43
N LEU A 383 12.39 5.55 -3.13
CA LEU A 383 12.74 6.85 -3.68
C LEU A 383 12.92 6.80 -5.20
N ILE A 384 13.67 5.80 -5.71
CA ILE A 384 13.82 5.54 -7.15
C ILE A 384 12.45 5.31 -7.79
N TYR A 385 11.61 4.48 -7.19
CA TYR A 385 10.26 4.20 -7.69
C TYR A 385 9.37 5.44 -7.74
N LEU A 386 9.35 6.25 -6.68
CA LEU A 386 8.56 7.49 -6.61
C LEU A 386 9.03 8.51 -7.67
N ILE A 387 10.35 8.71 -7.79
CA ILE A 387 10.93 9.60 -8.80
C ILE A 387 10.63 9.09 -10.21
N GLY A 388 10.80 7.79 -10.45
CA GLY A 388 10.45 7.14 -11.71
C GLY A 388 8.98 7.36 -12.07
N ARG A 389 8.06 7.20 -11.10
CA ARG A 389 6.63 7.43 -11.31
C ARG A 389 6.30 8.90 -11.60
N ILE A 390 6.94 9.85 -10.93
CA ILE A 390 6.76 11.29 -11.17
C ILE A 390 7.27 11.68 -12.56
N LEU A 391 8.39 11.09 -13.02
CA LEU A 391 9.00 11.38 -14.32
C LEU A 391 8.29 10.69 -15.49
N THR A 392 7.70 9.51 -15.28
CA THR A 392 7.06 8.73 -16.35
C THR A 392 5.63 9.18 -16.65
N ARG A 393 4.88 9.62 -15.63
CA ARG A 393 3.49 10.10 -15.77
C ARG A 393 3.28 11.18 -16.86
N PRO A 394 4.13 12.21 -16.98
CA PRO A 394 4.00 13.24 -18.02
C PRO A 394 4.21 12.68 -19.43
N ILE A 395 5.15 11.74 -19.60
CA ILE A 395 5.44 11.11 -20.89
C ILE A 395 4.26 10.25 -21.34
N LEU A 396 3.69 9.45 -20.42
CA LEU A 396 2.50 8.64 -20.71
C LEU A 396 1.29 9.51 -21.06
N ARG A 397 1.08 10.63 -20.36
CA ARG A 397 0.01 11.58 -20.70
C ARG A 397 0.23 12.27 -22.05
N LEU A 398 1.49 12.56 -22.40
CA LEU A 398 1.80 13.08 -23.74
C LEU A 398 1.54 12.01 -24.81
N ALA A 399 1.91 10.75 -24.57
CA ALA A 399 1.61 9.64 -25.48
C ALA A 399 0.09 9.43 -25.64
N GLU A 400 -0.69 9.51 -24.56
CA GLU A 400 -2.16 9.48 -24.61
C GLU A 400 -2.74 10.67 -25.38
N ALA A 401 -2.22 11.89 -25.15
CA ALA A 401 -2.66 13.08 -25.88
C ALA A 401 -2.33 13.00 -27.38
N VAL A 402 -1.19 12.40 -27.75
CA VAL A 402 -0.83 12.13 -29.15
C VAL A 402 -1.73 11.05 -29.74
N LYS A 403 -2.09 10.00 -28.98
CA LYS A 403 -3.02 8.97 -29.43
C LYS A 403 -4.43 9.53 -29.65
N ALA A 404 -4.86 10.46 -28.80
CA ALA A 404 -6.12 11.19 -28.93
C ALA A 404 -6.16 12.15 -30.14
N LEU A 405 -5.01 12.53 -30.71
CA LEU A 405 -4.97 13.32 -31.93
C LEU A 405 -5.54 12.60 -33.15
N HIS A 406 -5.61 11.27 -33.11
CA HIS A 406 -6.24 10.47 -34.17
C HIS A 406 -7.74 10.78 -34.32
N GLU A 407 -8.39 11.30 -33.27
CA GLU A 407 -9.81 11.68 -33.25
C GLU A 407 -10.04 13.17 -33.54
N GLY A 408 -8.97 13.97 -33.71
CA GLY A 408 -9.08 15.37 -34.07
C GLY A 408 -7.75 16.13 -34.04
N LEU A 409 -7.45 16.84 -35.13
CA LEU A 409 -6.27 17.71 -35.26
C LEU A 409 -6.47 18.98 -34.42
N ARG A 410 -6.23 18.91 -33.11
CA ARG A 410 -6.18 20.08 -32.21
C ARG A 410 -4.78 20.26 -31.64
N PRO A 411 -4.32 21.51 -31.43
CA PRO A 411 -3.02 21.75 -30.83
C PRO A 411 -3.00 21.22 -29.39
N ILE A 412 -2.00 20.39 -29.09
CA ILE A 412 -1.82 19.79 -27.77
C ILE A 412 -1.31 20.88 -26.82
N ARG A 413 -2.05 21.14 -25.74
CA ARG A 413 -1.62 22.00 -24.63
C ARG A 413 -1.57 21.20 -23.34
N LEU A 414 -0.36 20.82 -22.92
CA LEU A 414 -0.15 20.16 -21.64
C LEU A 414 0.32 21.18 -20.59
N PRO A 415 -0.16 21.11 -19.35
CA PRO A 415 0.24 22.04 -18.27
C PRO A 415 1.65 21.76 -17.72
N TYR A 416 2.50 20.99 -18.41
CA TYR A 416 3.76 20.48 -17.89
C TYR A 416 4.97 21.32 -18.35
N ARG A 417 5.83 21.70 -17.41
CA ARG A 417 7.03 22.52 -17.66
C ARG A 417 8.27 21.63 -17.77
N GLY A 418 8.57 21.14 -18.97
CA GLY A 418 9.79 20.37 -19.23
C GLY A 418 10.41 20.75 -20.57
N LYS A 419 11.73 21.00 -20.63
CA LYS A 419 12.38 21.48 -21.86
C LYS A 419 12.14 20.54 -23.05
N GLU A 420 12.35 19.24 -22.85
CA GLU A 420 12.14 18.21 -23.89
C GLU A 420 10.66 18.04 -24.25
N ILE A 421 9.77 18.03 -23.26
CA ILE A 421 8.32 17.93 -23.48
C ILE A 421 7.80 19.16 -24.22
N ALA A 422 8.31 20.35 -23.91
CA ALA A 422 8.00 21.59 -24.61
C ALA A 422 8.55 21.57 -26.04
N THR A 423 9.80 21.15 -26.25
CA THR A 423 10.37 21.01 -27.60
C THR A 423 9.60 20.00 -28.45
N LEU A 424 9.20 18.86 -27.85
CA LEU A 424 8.41 17.84 -28.55
C LEU A 424 6.98 18.33 -28.83
N GLN A 425 6.35 19.00 -27.87
CA GLN A 425 5.03 19.61 -28.04
C GLN A 425 5.05 20.71 -29.10
N GLU A 426 6.09 21.53 -29.16
CA GLU A 426 6.29 22.53 -30.21
C GLU A 426 6.50 21.88 -31.58
N ALA A 427 7.32 20.82 -31.67
CA ALA A 427 7.52 20.08 -32.92
C ALA A 427 6.22 19.42 -33.42
N ILE A 428 5.47 18.77 -32.53
CA ILE A 428 4.18 18.15 -32.84
C ILE A 428 3.16 19.23 -33.24
N ASN A 429 3.08 20.33 -32.51
CA ASN A 429 2.14 21.42 -32.84
C ASN A 429 2.50 22.12 -34.16
N ARG A 430 3.79 22.23 -34.51
CA ARG A 430 4.21 22.71 -35.85
C ARG A 430 3.77 21.75 -36.94
N LEU A 431 3.95 20.44 -36.74
CA LEU A 431 3.54 19.43 -37.69
C LEU A 431 2.00 19.37 -37.86
N VAL A 432 1.25 19.54 -36.76
CA VAL A 432 -0.22 19.65 -36.77
C VAL A 432 -0.66 20.93 -37.50
N ALA A 433 0.02 22.06 -37.28
CA ALA A 433 -0.28 23.32 -37.96
C ALA A 433 0.07 23.26 -39.47
N ASP A 434 1.14 22.56 -39.86
CA ASP A 434 1.48 22.35 -41.27
C ASP A 434 0.48 21.40 -41.95
N LEU A 435 0.09 20.30 -41.29
CA LEU A 435 -0.96 19.41 -41.78
C LEU A 435 -2.31 20.12 -41.91
N GLN A 436 -2.69 20.96 -40.94
CA GLN A 436 -3.90 21.77 -41.02
C GLN A 436 -3.85 22.76 -42.19
N ARG A 437 -2.72 23.44 -42.40
CA ARG A 437 -2.54 24.34 -43.55
C ARG A 437 -2.63 23.61 -44.89
N HIS A 438 -1.99 22.44 -45.01
CA HIS A 438 -2.08 21.61 -46.21
C HIS A 438 -3.50 21.06 -46.46
N LEU A 439 -4.23 20.67 -45.41
CA LEU A 439 -5.62 20.23 -45.50
C LEU A 439 -6.57 21.37 -45.86
N GLU A 440 -6.38 22.57 -45.32
CA GLU A 440 -7.20 23.75 -45.64
C GLU A 440 -7.00 24.21 -47.08
N GLU A 441 -5.76 24.16 -47.60
CA GLU A 441 -5.47 24.52 -48.99
C GLU A 441 -6.09 23.52 -49.99
N LEU A 442 -6.05 22.22 -49.67
CA LEU A 442 -6.75 21.17 -50.42
C LEU A 442 -8.27 21.35 -50.37
N GLN A 443 -8.83 21.65 -49.19
CA GLN A 443 -10.27 21.82 -49.02
C GLN A 443 -10.83 23.08 -49.68
N ARG A 444 -10.04 24.14 -49.86
CA ARG A 444 -10.48 25.36 -50.59
C ARG A 444 -10.53 25.11 -52.11
N LYS A 445 -9.55 24.41 -52.67
CA LYS A 445 -9.53 24.04 -54.10
C LYS A 445 -10.61 23.01 -54.45
N ASP A 446 -10.94 22.10 -53.54
CA ASP A 446 -11.96 21.05 -53.73
C ASP A 446 -13.41 21.57 -53.53
N ARG A 447 -13.62 22.60 -52.70
CA ARG A 447 -14.95 23.22 -52.48
C ARG A 447 -15.47 23.98 -53.70
N ALA A 448 -14.63 24.76 -54.38
CA ALA A 448 -15.02 25.53 -55.56
C ALA A 448 -15.44 24.64 -56.75
N LEU A 449 -14.91 23.43 -56.86
CA LEU A 449 -15.24 22.47 -57.91
C LEU A 449 -16.52 21.66 -57.60
N ARG A 450 -16.85 21.44 -56.32
CA ARG A 450 -18.02 20.66 -55.90
C ARG A 450 -19.33 21.43 -55.99
N ASP A 451 -19.36 22.71 -55.60
CA ASP A 451 -20.62 23.50 -55.60
C ASP A 451 -21.19 23.74 -57.01
N ALA A 452 -20.32 23.83 -58.03
CA ALA A 452 -20.75 23.90 -59.43
C ALA A 452 -21.21 22.55 -60.02
N GLY A 453 -20.77 21.43 -59.42
CA GLY A 453 -21.11 20.07 -59.85
C GLY A 453 -22.41 19.51 -59.24
N LEU A 454 -22.77 19.95 -58.03
CA LEU A 454 -23.92 19.41 -57.27
C LEU A 454 -25.29 19.92 -57.76
N LYS A 455 -25.34 21.07 -58.44
CA LYS A 455 -26.57 21.64 -59.02
C LYS A 455 -26.97 21.06 -60.39
N LYS A 456 -26.13 20.23 -61.00
CA LYS A 456 -26.44 19.54 -62.27
C LYS A 456 -27.37 18.36 -62.03
N GLU A 457 -28.16 18.00 -63.04
CA GLU A 457 -29.04 16.83 -63.00
C GLU A 457 -28.24 15.53 -62.78
N ALA A 458 -28.77 14.67 -61.90
CA ALA A 458 -28.20 13.36 -61.62
C ALA A 458 -28.62 12.36 -62.71
N PRO A 459 -27.73 11.46 -63.16
CA PRO A 459 -28.11 10.39 -64.06
C PRO A 459 -29.00 9.39 -63.30
N LEU A 460 -30.32 9.54 -63.43
CA LEU A 460 -31.30 8.57 -62.96
C LEU A 460 -31.50 7.53 -64.07
N GLU A 461 -30.85 6.38 -63.92
CA GLU A 461 -30.94 5.31 -64.91
C GLU A 461 -32.32 4.63 -64.83
N ARG A 462 -32.99 4.47 -65.98
CA ARG A 462 -34.20 3.66 -66.08
C ARG A 462 -33.80 2.19 -66.16
N LEU A 463 -34.48 1.34 -65.40
CA LEU A 463 -34.39 -0.10 -65.66
C LEU A 463 -34.89 -0.35 -67.09
N PRO A 464 -34.12 -1.05 -67.95
CA PRO A 464 -34.53 -1.32 -69.33
C PRO A 464 -35.89 -2.00 -69.31
N THR A 465 -36.87 -1.36 -69.93
CA THR A 465 -38.27 -1.82 -70.04
C THR A 465 -38.43 -2.96 -71.05
N GLY A 466 -37.35 -3.71 -71.30
CA GLY A 466 -37.19 -4.66 -72.41
C GLY A 466 -37.29 -6.14 -72.05
N ALA A 467 -37.80 -6.49 -70.88
CA ALA A 467 -38.18 -7.87 -70.58
C ALA A 467 -39.67 -7.92 -70.28
N ALA A 468 -40.47 -8.28 -71.28
CA ALA A 468 -41.86 -8.70 -71.11
C ALA A 468 -41.99 -10.02 -70.30
N SER A 469 -41.02 -10.33 -69.43
CA SER A 469 -40.92 -11.57 -68.65
C SER A 469 -40.12 -11.38 -67.34
N ASP A 470 -40.20 -10.23 -66.65
CA ASP A 470 -39.90 -10.20 -65.20
C ASP A 470 -41.19 -10.59 -64.44
N PRO A 471 -41.30 -11.83 -63.92
CA PRO A 471 -42.50 -12.28 -63.21
C PRO A 471 -42.76 -11.48 -61.92
N VAL A 472 -41.75 -10.79 -61.37
CA VAL A 472 -41.80 -10.02 -60.12
C VAL A 472 -41.57 -8.52 -60.38
N ALA A 473 -42.15 -7.98 -61.47
CA ALA A 473 -42.00 -6.58 -61.88
C ALA A 473 -42.39 -5.53 -60.81
N ALA A 474 -43.18 -5.91 -59.80
CA ALA A 474 -43.58 -5.05 -58.70
C ALA A 474 -42.43 -4.72 -57.73
N ILE A 475 -41.36 -5.53 -57.68
CA ILE A 475 -40.18 -5.29 -56.85
C ILE A 475 -39.10 -4.65 -57.71
N VAL A 476 -38.90 -3.35 -57.51
CA VAL A 476 -37.98 -2.52 -58.30
C VAL A 476 -36.59 -2.54 -57.68
N GLY A 477 -35.59 -2.98 -58.43
CA GLY A 477 -34.19 -3.01 -58.01
C GLY A 477 -33.36 -3.99 -58.82
N ARG A 478 -32.04 -3.92 -58.65
CA ARG A 478 -31.00 -4.80 -59.20
C ARG A 478 -30.03 -5.20 -58.09
N GLY A 479 -29.05 -6.04 -58.43
CA GLY A 479 -28.03 -6.49 -57.51
C GLY A 479 -28.37 -7.82 -56.87
N GLU A 480 -27.34 -8.49 -56.37
CA GLU A 480 -27.39 -9.90 -55.97
C GLU A 480 -28.51 -10.18 -54.95
N ARG A 481 -28.71 -9.28 -53.98
CA ARG A 481 -29.67 -9.44 -52.89
C ARG A 481 -31.12 -9.35 -53.36
N VAL A 482 -31.43 -8.40 -54.25
CA VAL A 482 -32.78 -8.23 -54.80
C VAL A 482 -33.10 -9.33 -55.81
N GLU A 483 -32.15 -9.71 -56.67
CA GLU A 483 -32.33 -10.81 -57.61
C GLU A 483 -32.50 -12.15 -56.89
N ARG A 484 -31.79 -12.36 -55.78
CA ARG A 484 -31.99 -13.53 -54.90
C ARG A 484 -33.41 -13.56 -54.32
N LEU A 485 -33.89 -12.44 -53.76
CA LEU A 485 -35.26 -12.33 -53.25
C LEU A 485 -36.30 -12.61 -54.36
N LYS A 486 -36.12 -12.07 -55.57
CA LYS A 486 -37.00 -12.35 -56.71
C LYS A 486 -36.99 -13.84 -57.07
N ALA A 487 -35.82 -14.47 -57.12
CA ALA A 487 -35.69 -15.90 -57.41
C ALA A 487 -36.34 -16.76 -56.33
N GLU A 488 -36.22 -16.40 -55.05
CA GLU A 488 -36.87 -17.09 -53.94
C GLU A 488 -38.39 -16.93 -53.97
N ILE A 489 -38.90 -15.75 -54.34
CA ILE A 489 -40.35 -15.51 -54.56
C ILE A 489 -40.89 -16.44 -55.65
N VAL A 490 -40.19 -16.58 -56.77
CA VAL A 490 -40.59 -17.48 -57.87
C VAL A 490 -40.57 -18.95 -57.41
N LYS A 491 -39.55 -19.37 -56.66
CA LYS A 491 -39.51 -20.74 -56.11
C LYS A 491 -40.64 -20.98 -55.11
N ALA A 492 -40.90 -20.01 -54.23
CA ALA A 492 -41.98 -20.09 -53.25
C ALA A 492 -43.36 -20.10 -53.95
N SER A 493 -43.53 -19.43 -55.09
CA SER A 493 -44.82 -19.40 -55.79
C SER A 493 -45.18 -20.74 -56.44
N GLN A 494 -44.19 -21.56 -56.81
CA GLN A 494 -44.38 -22.86 -57.46
C GLN A 494 -44.85 -23.98 -56.53
N VAL A 495 -44.77 -23.76 -55.22
CA VAL A 495 -45.12 -24.76 -54.20
C VAL A 495 -46.28 -24.28 -53.34
N ASP A 496 -47.16 -25.20 -52.95
CA ASP A 496 -48.36 -24.90 -52.14
C ASP A 496 -48.08 -25.01 -50.62
N TYR A 497 -46.92 -24.52 -50.19
CA TYR A 497 -46.54 -24.43 -48.78
C TYR A 497 -46.80 -23.02 -48.24
N ASP A 498 -46.99 -22.94 -46.92
CA ASP A 498 -47.14 -21.69 -46.18
C ASP A 498 -45.80 -20.94 -46.16
N VAL A 499 -45.84 -19.61 -46.30
CA VAL A 499 -44.65 -18.76 -46.45
C VAL A 499 -44.59 -17.71 -45.35
N LEU A 500 -43.43 -17.57 -44.73
CA LEU A 500 -43.11 -16.52 -43.76
C LEU A 500 -42.19 -15.47 -44.40
N ILE A 501 -42.62 -14.21 -44.44
CA ILE A 501 -41.87 -13.08 -44.97
C ILE A 501 -41.36 -12.22 -43.80
N VAL A 502 -40.05 -12.17 -43.62
CA VAL A 502 -39.41 -11.43 -42.52
C VAL A 502 -38.70 -10.21 -43.05
N GLY A 503 -38.95 -9.07 -42.42
CA GLY A 503 -38.11 -7.88 -42.57
C GLY A 503 -38.80 -6.60 -42.21
N GLU A 504 -38.07 -5.50 -42.24
CA GLU A 504 -38.47 -4.24 -41.62
C GLU A 504 -39.76 -3.64 -42.18
N THR A 505 -40.38 -2.76 -41.40
CA THR A 505 -41.54 -1.99 -41.86
C THR A 505 -41.16 -1.15 -43.09
N GLY A 506 -42.01 -1.19 -44.13
CA GLY A 506 -41.80 -0.42 -45.36
C GLY A 506 -40.80 -1.01 -46.36
N SER A 507 -40.33 -2.24 -46.18
CA SER A 507 -39.40 -2.95 -47.09
C SER A 507 -40.05 -3.67 -48.29
N GLY A 508 -41.38 -3.72 -48.34
CA GLY A 508 -42.13 -4.34 -49.45
C GLY A 508 -42.67 -5.76 -49.22
N LYS A 509 -42.82 -6.20 -47.96
CA LYS A 509 -43.37 -7.53 -47.61
C LYS A 509 -44.71 -7.86 -48.29
N GLN A 510 -45.63 -6.89 -48.34
CA GLN A 510 -46.92 -7.06 -49.04
C GLN A 510 -46.73 -7.29 -50.54
N LEU A 511 -45.83 -6.57 -51.20
CA LEU A 511 -45.55 -6.76 -52.64
C LEU A 511 -44.95 -8.14 -52.91
N ALA A 512 -44.13 -8.67 -51.99
CA ALA A 512 -43.63 -10.03 -52.07
C ALA A 512 -44.76 -11.05 -51.93
N ALA A 513 -45.68 -10.87 -50.97
CA ALA A 513 -46.84 -11.75 -50.79
C ALA A 513 -47.77 -11.77 -52.03
N GLU A 514 -48.08 -10.58 -52.57
CA GLU A 514 -48.88 -10.44 -53.80
C GLU A 514 -48.19 -11.08 -55.01
N ALA A 515 -46.86 -10.97 -55.11
CA ALA A 515 -46.10 -11.63 -56.15
C ALA A 515 -46.13 -13.16 -56.04
N ILE A 516 -45.99 -13.70 -54.82
CA ILE A 516 -46.10 -15.15 -54.57
C ILE A 516 -47.47 -15.67 -54.99
N HIS A 517 -48.55 -14.96 -54.61
CA HIS A 517 -49.91 -15.33 -54.99
C HIS A 517 -50.13 -15.28 -56.50
N ARG A 518 -49.77 -14.16 -57.15
CA ARG A 518 -49.93 -13.94 -58.59
C ARG A 518 -49.18 -14.97 -59.44
N LEU A 519 -48.04 -15.46 -58.95
CA LEU A 519 -47.20 -16.45 -59.64
C LEU A 519 -47.48 -17.90 -59.22
N SER A 520 -48.50 -18.13 -58.40
CA SER A 520 -48.87 -19.47 -57.93
C SER A 520 -49.99 -20.09 -58.76
N VAL A 521 -50.24 -21.38 -58.54
CA VAL A 521 -51.40 -22.08 -59.09
C VAL A 521 -52.75 -21.49 -58.63
N ARG A 522 -52.74 -20.70 -57.55
CA ARG A 522 -53.93 -20.05 -56.96
C ARG A 522 -54.12 -18.60 -57.42
N SER A 523 -53.42 -18.15 -58.46
CA SER A 523 -53.44 -16.74 -58.91
C SER A 523 -54.81 -16.21 -59.38
N ALA A 524 -55.73 -17.10 -59.77
CA ALA A 524 -57.12 -16.77 -60.12
C ALA A 524 -58.09 -16.84 -58.93
N ALA A 525 -57.63 -17.33 -57.77
CA ALA A 525 -58.42 -17.49 -56.55
C ALA A 525 -58.26 -16.24 -55.65
N PRO A 526 -59.12 -16.03 -54.62
CA PRO A 526 -59.06 -14.81 -53.81
C PRO A 526 -57.74 -14.66 -53.03
N PHE A 527 -57.22 -13.44 -53.00
CA PHE A 527 -56.14 -13.01 -52.11
C PHE A 527 -56.73 -12.10 -51.03
N VAL A 528 -56.84 -12.61 -49.81
CA VAL A 528 -57.38 -11.87 -48.65
C VAL A 528 -56.21 -11.41 -47.78
N SER A 529 -56.17 -10.12 -47.44
CA SER A 529 -55.09 -9.53 -46.65
C SER A 529 -55.63 -8.96 -45.34
N ILE A 530 -55.11 -9.44 -44.21
CA ILE A 530 -55.45 -8.95 -42.87
C ILE A 530 -54.18 -8.45 -42.18
N ASN A 531 -54.24 -7.24 -41.62
CA ASN A 531 -53.19 -6.72 -40.75
C ASN A 531 -53.57 -7.00 -39.28
N CYS A 532 -52.77 -7.82 -38.60
CA CYS A 532 -53.03 -8.23 -37.23
C CYS A 532 -52.81 -7.08 -36.21
N GLY A 533 -52.00 -6.07 -36.54
CA GLY A 533 -51.75 -4.91 -35.68
C GLY A 533 -52.79 -3.80 -35.79
N ALA A 534 -53.71 -3.87 -36.75
CA ALA A 534 -54.70 -2.82 -37.00
C ALA A 534 -56.03 -3.00 -36.23
N LEU A 535 -56.25 -4.14 -35.60
CA LEU A 535 -57.53 -4.53 -34.98
C LEU A 535 -57.31 -5.04 -33.54
N ASP A 536 -58.27 -4.76 -32.65
CA ASP A 536 -58.30 -5.35 -31.31
C ASP A 536 -58.53 -6.86 -31.36
N GLU A 537 -58.09 -7.58 -30.32
CA GLU A 537 -58.11 -9.05 -30.25
C GLU A 537 -59.45 -9.71 -30.64
N ASN A 538 -60.57 -9.22 -30.10
CA ASN A 538 -61.90 -9.79 -30.40
C ASN A 538 -62.34 -9.52 -31.85
N LEU A 539 -62.02 -8.35 -32.38
CA LEU A 539 -62.31 -7.98 -33.77
C LEU A 539 -61.42 -8.74 -34.75
N LEU A 540 -60.17 -9.01 -34.37
CA LEU A 540 -59.25 -9.83 -35.17
C LEU A 540 -59.73 -11.29 -35.24
N LEU A 541 -60.18 -11.87 -34.12
CA LEU A 541 -60.78 -13.21 -34.11
C LEU A 541 -62.02 -13.27 -35.01
N ASP A 542 -62.90 -12.27 -34.91
CA ASP A 542 -64.09 -12.18 -35.77
C ASP A 542 -63.73 -12.04 -37.25
N THR A 543 -62.77 -11.18 -37.56
CA THR A 543 -62.33 -10.93 -38.92
C THR A 543 -61.65 -12.16 -39.52
N LEU A 544 -60.90 -12.94 -38.75
CA LEU A 544 -60.23 -14.15 -39.22
C LEU A 544 -61.19 -15.34 -39.38
N PHE A 545 -62.02 -15.62 -38.37
CA PHE A 545 -62.80 -16.87 -38.29
C PHE A 545 -64.30 -16.69 -38.55
N GLY A 546 -64.80 -15.46 -38.50
CA GLY A 546 -66.22 -15.14 -38.62
C GLY A 546 -67.01 -15.50 -37.37
N HIS A 547 -68.30 -15.20 -37.40
CA HIS A 547 -69.22 -15.49 -36.31
C HIS A 547 -70.58 -15.97 -36.82
N VAL A 548 -71.28 -16.73 -35.97
CA VAL A 548 -72.70 -17.01 -36.13
C VAL A 548 -73.53 -16.01 -35.34
N ARG A 549 -74.78 -15.78 -35.74
CA ARG A 549 -75.72 -14.88 -35.07
C ARG A 549 -75.81 -15.21 -33.59
N GLY A 550 -75.59 -14.21 -32.74
CA GLY A 550 -75.64 -14.36 -31.28
C GLY A 550 -74.32 -14.78 -30.61
N ALA A 551 -73.20 -14.83 -31.34
CA ALA A 551 -71.88 -15.11 -30.75
C ALA A 551 -71.40 -14.05 -29.74
N PHE A 552 -71.79 -12.79 -29.92
CA PHE A 552 -71.56 -11.66 -29.01
C PHE A 552 -72.68 -10.62 -29.18
N THR A 553 -72.78 -9.64 -28.28
CA THR A 553 -73.91 -8.68 -28.20
C THR A 553 -74.19 -7.91 -29.50
N GLU A 554 -73.18 -7.72 -30.35
CA GLU A 554 -73.29 -7.01 -31.63
C GLU A 554 -73.47 -7.93 -32.86
N ALA A 555 -73.42 -9.26 -32.68
CA ALA A 555 -73.51 -10.26 -33.74
C ALA A 555 -74.95 -10.48 -34.24
N LYS A 556 -75.50 -9.51 -34.98
CA LYS A 556 -76.89 -9.53 -35.49
C LYS A 556 -77.12 -10.48 -36.68
N THR A 557 -76.07 -10.79 -37.45
CA THR A 557 -76.11 -11.63 -38.67
C THR A 557 -74.85 -12.48 -38.75
N ASP A 558 -74.92 -13.66 -39.37
CA ASP A 558 -73.72 -14.47 -39.62
C ASP A 558 -72.73 -13.71 -40.52
N ARG A 559 -71.43 -13.77 -40.18
CA ARG A 559 -70.35 -13.17 -40.98
C ARG A 559 -69.30 -14.23 -41.29
N LYS A 560 -68.93 -14.34 -42.57
CA LYS A 560 -67.79 -15.17 -42.99
C LYS A 560 -66.48 -14.49 -42.57
N GLY A 561 -65.55 -15.25 -42.01
CA GLY A 561 -64.21 -14.76 -41.70
C GLY A 561 -63.26 -14.90 -42.89
N ALA A 562 -62.10 -14.26 -42.79
CA ALA A 562 -61.04 -14.23 -43.80
C ALA A 562 -60.58 -15.63 -44.25
N PHE A 563 -60.58 -16.63 -43.35
CA PHE A 563 -60.27 -18.01 -43.72
C PHE A 563 -61.30 -18.64 -44.67
N LEU A 564 -62.59 -18.29 -44.55
CA LEU A 564 -63.63 -18.75 -45.48
C LEU A 564 -63.67 -17.91 -46.75
N GLU A 565 -63.39 -16.61 -46.65
CA GLU A 565 -63.28 -15.74 -47.82
C GLU A 565 -62.08 -16.11 -48.71
N ALA A 566 -61.00 -16.61 -48.11
CA ALA A 566 -59.80 -17.07 -48.80
C ALA A 566 -59.83 -18.57 -49.18
N ASP A 567 -60.96 -19.26 -49.02
CA ASP A 567 -61.05 -20.70 -49.31
C ASP A 567 -60.73 -21.00 -50.79
N GLY A 568 -59.84 -21.97 -51.03
CA GLY A 568 -59.23 -22.24 -52.34
C GLY A 568 -58.17 -21.22 -52.80
N GLY A 569 -58.01 -20.11 -52.07
CA GLY A 569 -57.14 -18.98 -52.38
C GLY A 569 -55.95 -18.84 -51.43
N THR A 570 -55.56 -17.60 -51.13
CA THR A 570 -54.41 -17.26 -50.29
C THR A 570 -54.80 -16.21 -49.24
N LEU A 571 -54.43 -16.46 -47.99
CA LEU A 571 -54.59 -15.53 -46.88
C LEU A 571 -53.23 -14.93 -46.52
N PHE A 572 -53.13 -13.60 -46.59
CA PHE A 572 -51.95 -12.86 -46.15
C PHE A 572 -52.21 -12.24 -44.76
N LEU A 573 -51.34 -12.56 -43.81
CA LEU A 573 -51.35 -12.00 -42.46
C LEU A 573 -50.13 -11.09 -42.30
N ASP A 574 -50.35 -9.78 -42.33
CA ASP A 574 -49.30 -8.81 -41.98
C ASP A 574 -49.23 -8.64 -40.46
N GLU A 575 -48.04 -8.35 -39.97
CA GLU A 575 -47.74 -8.13 -38.56
C GLU A 575 -48.18 -9.28 -37.63
N VAL A 576 -47.98 -10.54 -38.05
CA VAL A 576 -48.40 -11.73 -37.28
C VAL A 576 -47.82 -11.78 -35.86
N GLN A 577 -46.67 -11.14 -35.63
CA GLN A 577 -46.04 -11.04 -34.30
C GLN A 577 -46.90 -10.30 -33.27
N VAL A 578 -47.84 -9.45 -33.70
CA VAL A 578 -48.72 -8.66 -32.82
C VAL A 578 -49.95 -9.46 -32.39
N ALA A 579 -50.20 -10.63 -33.00
CA ALA A 579 -51.34 -11.47 -32.66
C ALA A 579 -51.31 -11.89 -31.17
N SER A 580 -52.44 -11.74 -30.47
CA SER A 580 -52.55 -12.16 -29.07
C SER A 580 -52.37 -13.68 -28.92
N PRO A 581 -52.02 -14.20 -27.73
CA PRO A 581 -51.88 -15.64 -27.50
C PRO A 581 -53.14 -16.45 -27.88
N ARG A 582 -54.33 -15.87 -27.72
CA ARG A 582 -55.61 -16.50 -28.10
C ARG A 582 -55.77 -16.58 -29.62
N VAL A 583 -55.41 -15.51 -30.34
CA VAL A 583 -55.39 -15.49 -31.81
C VAL A 583 -54.35 -16.48 -32.33
N GLN A 584 -53.15 -16.52 -31.74
CA GLN A 584 -52.10 -17.48 -32.09
C GLN A 584 -52.57 -18.93 -31.92
N GLN A 585 -53.26 -19.26 -30.82
CA GLN A 585 -53.82 -20.60 -30.61
C GLN A 585 -54.87 -20.96 -31.67
N ALA A 586 -55.75 -20.02 -32.02
CA ALA A 586 -56.78 -20.24 -33.03
C ALA A 586 -56.16 -20.42 -34.44
N LEU A 587 -55.14 -19.62 -34.79
CA LEU A 587 -54.37 -19.75 -36.02
C LEU A 587 -53.64 -21.10 -36.10
N LEU A 588 -53.02 -21.55 -35.00
CA LEU A 588 -52.36 -22.85 -34.94
C LEU A 588 -53.33 -23.99 -35.25
N ARG A 589 -54.52 -23.98 -34.65
CA ARG A 589 -55.55 -25.00 -34.91
C ARG A 589 -56.00 -24.97 -36.37
N ALA A 590 -56.23 -23.78 -36.92
CA ALA A 590 -56.64 -23.62 -38.32
C ALA A 590 -55.59 -24.18 -39.30
N LEU A 591 -54.30 -23.95 -39.02
CA LEU A 591 -53.19 -24.45 -39.85
C LEU A 591 -52.95 -25.95 -39.68
N ALA A 592 -53.04 -26.47 -38.46
CA ALA A 592 -52.79 -27.87 -38.17
C ALA A 592 -53.91 -28.80 -38.67
N GLU A 593 -55.17 -28.42 -38.46
CA GLU A 593 -56.33 -29.27 -38.78
C GLU A 593 -56.95 -28.95 -40.15
N ARG A 594 -56.55 -27.85 -40.80
CA ARG A 594 -57.19 -27.30 -42.01
C ARG A 594 -58.71 -27.13 -41.85
N LYS A 595 -59.11 -26.78 -40.63
CA LYS A 595 -60.50 -26.54 -40.23
C LYS A 595 -60.57 -25.32 -39.35
N ILE A 596 -61.63 -24.53 -39.51
CA ILE A 596 -61.91 -23.38 -38.65
C ILE A 596 -63.23 -23.56 -37.92
N LYS A 597 -63.40 -22.76 -36.87
CA LYS A 597 -64.59 -22.75 -36.03
C LYS A 597 -65.07 -21.30 -35.88
N PRO A 598 -66.21 -20.91 -36.48
CA PRO A 598 -66.76 -19.57 -36.31
C PRO A 598 -67.06 -19.29 -34.83
N LEU A 599 -66.89 -18.04 -34.40
CA LEU A 599 -67.21 -17.62 -33.04
C LEU A 599 -68.68 -17.91 -32.73
N GLY A 600 -68.95 -18.51 -31.56
CA GLY A 600 -70.30 -18.90 -31.13
C GLY A 600 -70.84 -20.20 -31.76
N SER A 601 -70.06 -20.88 -32.62
CA SER A 601 -70.44 -22.17 -33.21
C SER A 601 -69.58 -23.31 -32.69
N ASP A 602 -70.19 -24.48 -32.46
CA ASP A 602 -69.45 -25.71 -32.16
C ASP A 602 -69.03 -26.51 -33.41
N ARG A 603 -69.47 -26.09 -34.59
CA ARG A 603 -69.24 -26.79 -35.85
C ARG A 603 -67.90 -26.42 -36.47
N GLU A 604 -67.10 -27.42 -36.81
CA GLU A 604 -65.89 -27.27 -37.61
C GLU A 604 -66.22 -27.19 -39.11
N ILE A 605 -65.54 -26.30 -39.83
CA ILE A 605 -65.66 -26.12 -41.27
C ILE A 605 -64.27 -26.33 -41.88
N ALA A 606 -64.13 -27.27 -42.82
CA ALA A 606 -62.89 -27.50 -43.53
C ALA A 606 -62.60 -26.33 -44.49
N VAL A 607 -61.34 -25.88 -44.53
CA VAL A 607 -60.88 -24.79 -45.39
C VAL A 607 -59.56 -25.15 -46.06
N ASN A 608 -59.43 -24.84 -47.34
CA ASN A 608 -58.21 -25.03 -48.11
C ASN A 608 -57.57 -23.67 -48.44
N VAL A 609 -56.86 -23.11 -47.47
CA VAL A 609 -56.22 -21.78 -47.60
C VAL A 609 -54.71 -21.94 -47.57
N ARG A 610 -54.02 -21.29 -48.51
CA ARG A 610 -52.57 -21.11 -48.45
C ARG A 610 -52.26 -19.89 -47.59
N LEU A 611 -51.41 -20.02 -46.58
CA LEU A 611 -51.07 -18.90 -45.69
C LEU A 611 -49.75 -18.24 -46.10
N ILE A 612 -49.75 -16.92 -46.17
CA ILE A 612 -48.53 -16.11 -46.23
C ILE A 612 -48.54 -15.21 -45.00
N ALA A 613 -47.60 -15.37 -44.08
CA ALA A 613 -47.45 -14.52 -42.90
C ALA A 613 -46.27 -13.57 -43.08
N ALA A 614 -46.39 -12.34 -42.56
CA ALA A 614 -45.32 -11.36 -42.56
C ALA A 614 -45.04 -10.85 -41.16
N SER A 615 -43.74 -10.64 -40.86
CA SER A 615 -43.30 -10.06 -39.60
C SER A 615 -42.18 -9.04 -39.80
N ASN A 616 -42.20 -7.99 -38.98
CA ASN A 616 -41.12 -6.99 -38.89
C ASN A 616 -40.19 -7.18 -37.70
N ALA A 617 -40.50 -8.13 -36.82
CA ALA A 617 -39.71 -8.47 -35.65
C ALA A 617 -39.11 -9.87 -35.82
N ASP A 618 -38.09 -10.17 -35.03
CA ASP A 618 -37.54 -11.52 -34.95
C ASP A 618 -38.48 -12.40 -34.11
N LEU A 619 -39.22 -13.29 -34.78
CA LEU A 619 -40.15 -14.20 -34.12
C LEU A 619 -39.43 -15.18 -33.16
N GLU A 620 -38.16 -15.53 -33.40
CA GLU A 620 -37.41 -16.41 -32.50
C GLU A 620 -37.08 -15.71 -31.17
N GLU A 621 -36.82 -14.40 -31.21
CA GLU A 621 -36.66 -13.57 -30.00
C GLU A 621 -37.98 -13.45 -29.23
N LEU A 622 -39.12 -13.32 -29.91
CA LEU A 622 -40.43 -13.24 -29.25
C LEU A 622 -40.84 -14.58 -28.61
N ILE A 623 -40.44 -15.71 -29.20
CA ILE A 623 -40.59 -17.04 -28.56
C ILE A 623 -39.78 -17.11 -27.27
N ARG A 624 -38.52 -16.65 -27.29
CA ARG A 624 -37.66 -16.60 -26.09
C ARG A 624 -38.24 -15.72 -24.97
N ARG A 625 -39.03 -14.70 -25.33
CA ARG A 625 -39.74 -13.83 -24.38
C ARG A 625 -41.10 -14.37 -23.92
N GLY A 626 -41.55 -15.49 -24.49
CA GLY A 626 -42.87 -16.08 -24.21
C GLY A 626 -44.04 -15.30 -24.82
N GLU A 627 -43.78 -14.38 -25.76
CA GLU A 627 -44.79 -13.54 -26.42
C GLU A 627 -45.35 -14.18 -27.69
N PHE A 628 -44.62 -15.14 -28.28
CA PHE A 628 -45.04 -15.89 -29.47
C PHE A 628 -44.89 -17.39 -29.25
N ARG A 629 -45.87 -18.17 -29.72
CA ARG A 629 -45.84 -19.63 -29.52
C ARG A 629 -44.89 -20.33 -30.49
N GLU A 630 -44.08 -21.22 -29.93
CA GLU A 630 -43.11 -22.03 -30.67
C GLU A 630 -43.78 -22.99 -31.69
N ASP A 631 -44.90 -23.60 -31.31
CA ASP A 631 -45.65 -24.53 -32.16
C ASP A 631 -46.22 -23.84 -33.43
N LEU A 632 -46.76 -22.63 -33.28
CA LEU A 632 -47.22 -21.81 -34.40
C LEU A 632 -46.05 -21.37 -35.28
N TYR A 633 -44.94 -20.95 -34.69
CA TYR A 633 -43.76 -20.53 -35.42
C TYR A 633 -43.24 -21.63 -36.36
N PHE A 634 -43.09 -22.86 -35.89
CA PHE A 634 -42.63 -23.98 -36.72
C PHE A 634 -43.61 -24.35 -37.84
N ARG A 635 -44.91 -24.06 -37.70
CA ARG A 635 -45.88 -24.20 -38.79
C ARG A 635 -45.81 -23.08 -39.82
N LEU A 636 -45.40 -21.88 -39.42
CA LEU A 636 -45.22 -20.75 -40.34
C LEU A 636 -43.85 -20.79 -41.05
N LYS A 637 -42.80 -21.28 -40.38
CA LYS A 637 -41.40 -21.31 -40.88
C LYS A 637 -41.13 -22.46 -41.87
N VAL A 638 -42.08 -22.79 -42.76
CA VAL A 638 -41.88 -23.84 -43.79
C VAL A 638 -41.03 -23.29 -44.94
N ILE A 639 -41.39 -22.11 -45.45
CA ILE A 639 -40.59 -21.34 -46.41
C ILE A 639 -40.41 -19.96 -45.82
N THR A 640 -39.17 -19.49 -45.67
CA THR A 640 -38.88 -18.16 -45.13
C THR A 640 -38.20 -17.29 -46.17
N LEU A 641 -38.75 -16.10 -46.40
CA LEU A 641 -38.22 -15.08 -47.31
C LEU A 641 -37.79 -13.86 -46.51
N HIS A 642 -36.62 -13.31 -46.81
CA HIS A 642 -36.10 -12.13 -46.13
C HIS A 642 -36.12 -10.91 -47.05
N THR A 643 -36.91 -9.90 -46.71
CA THR A 643 -36.87 -8.62 -47.43
C THR A 643 -35.66 -7.79 -47.01
N VAL A 644 -34.99 -7.17 -47.98
CA VAL A 644 -33.74 -6.43 -47.75
C VAL A 644 -34.06 -4.97 -47.36
N PRO A 645 -33.56 -4.44 -46.24
CA PRO A 645 -33.78 -3.04 -45.87
C PRO A 645 -33.04 -2.11 -46.84
N LEU A 646 -33.59 -0.92 -47.11
CA LEU A 646 -33.12 -0.01 -48.15
C LEU A 646 -31.68 0.45 -47.94
N ARG A 647 -31.24 0.60 -46.69
CA ARG A 647 -29.85 0.95 -46.33
C ARG A 647 -28.81 -0.11 -46.75
N GLU A 648 -29.25 -1.35 -46.95
CA GLU A 648 -28.44 -2.48 -47.36
C GLU A 648 -28.46 -2.74 -48.87
N GLN A 649 -29.20 -1.91 -49.61
CA GLN A 649 -29.33 -1.92 -51.07
C GLN A 649 -29.35 -0.48 -51.61
N ARG A 650 -28.38 0.33 -51.21
CA ARG A 650 -28.31 1.77 -51.56
C ARG A 650 -28.13 1.98 -53.07
N GLU A 651 -27.51 1.03 -53.75
CA GLU A 651 -27.39 0.97 -55.21
C GLU A 651 -28.74 0.98 -55.93
N ASN A 652 -29.83 0.60 -55.24
CA ASN A 652 -31.18 0.58 -55.80
C ASN A 652 -31.95 1.89 -55.63
N ILE A 653 -31.46 2.81 -54.79
CA ILE A 653 -32.10 4.11 -54.54
C ILE A 653 -32.30 4.91 -55.84
N PRO A 654 -31.32 5.05 -56.76
CA PRO A 654 -31.54 5.79 -58.01
C PRO A 654 -32.67 5.20 -58.88
N PHE A 655 -32.77 3.87 -58.97
CA PHE A 655 -33.83 3.19 -59.73
C PHE A 655 -35.20 3.37 -59.09
N LEU A 656 -35.28 3.27 -57.76
CA LEU A 656 -36.50 3.54 -57.00
C LEU A 656 -36.95 4.99 -57.14
N VAL A 657 -36.01 5.94 -57.09
CA VAL A 657 -36.27 7.37 -57.31
C VAL A 657 -36.90 7.59 -58.69
N ARG A 658 -36.28 7.08 -59.77
CA ARG A 658 -36.84 7.21 -61.12
C ARG A 658 -38.23 6.58 -61.23
N HIS A 659 -38.42 5.40 -60.64
CA HIS A 659 -39.71 4.71 -60.65
C HIS A 659 -40.82 5.51 -59.96
N PHE A 660 -40.54 6.08 -58.77
CA PHE A 660 -41.52 6.90 -58.07
C PHE A 660 -41.75 8.25 -58.77
N LEU A 661 -40.72 8.89 -59.32
CA LEU A 661 -40.88 10.11 -60.10
C LEU A 661 -41.73 9.86 -61.35
N ASP A 662 -41.49 8.79 -62.11
CA ASP A 662 -42.34 8.41 -63.27
C ASP A 662 -43.81 8.18 -62.86
N ARG A 663 -44.04 7.60 -61.68
CA ARG A 663 -45.40 7.40 -61.13
C ARG A 663 -46.06 8.72 -60.75
N GLU A 664 -45.31 9.64 -60.16
CA GLU A 664 -45.79 10.97 -59.78
C GLU A 664 -46.05 11.86 -61.01
N GLU A 665 -45.22 11.78 -62.04
CA GLU A 665 -45.43 12.45 -63.33
C GLU A 665 -46.79 12.05 -63.94
N ARG A 666 -47.07 10.74 -63.98
CA ARG A 666 -48.37 10.22 -64.49
C ARG A 666 -49.55 10.66 -63.64
N ARG A 667 -49.38 10.79 -62.32
CA ARG A 667 -50.46 11.14 -61.39
C ARG A 667 -50.77 12.64 -61.40
N THR A 668 -49.75 13.48 -61.52
CA THR A 668 -49.85 14.94 -61.38
C THR A 668 -49.87 15.69 -62.72
N GLY A 669 -49.56 15.00 -63.84
CA GLY A 669 -49.47 15.61 -65.17
C GLY A 669 -48.21 16.45 -65.40
N ARG A 670 -47.30 16.53 -64.43
CA ARG A 670 -45.99 17.17 -64.57
C ARG A 670 -45.05 16.24 -65.34
N ALA A 671 -44.33 16.73 -66.34
CA ALA A 671 -43.36 15.95 -67.11
C ALA A 671 -41.93 16.44 -66.84
N GLY A 672 -40.97 15.50 -66.81
CA GLY A 672 -39.54 15.84 -66.69
C GLY A 672 -39.07 16.09 -65.27
N LEU A 673 -39.68 15.45 -64.27
CA LEU A 673 -39.21 15.50 -62.89
C LEU A 673 -37.86 14.77 -62.78
N GLY A 674 -36.83 15.51 -62.42
CA GLY A 674 -35.46 15.04 -62.20
C GLY A 674 -34.99 15.33 -60.78
N LEU A 675 -33.82 14.81 -60.44
CA LEU A 675 -33.17 15.06 -59.14
C LEU A 675 -31.78 15.65 -59.39
N SER A 676 -31.35 16.65 -58.60
CA SER A 676 -29.98 17.16 -58.69
C SER A 676 -28.97 16.16 -58.12
N ARG A 677 -27.70 16.25 -58.54
CA ARG A 677 -26.62 15.40 -58.01
C ARG A 677 -26.47 15.57 -56.50
N GLY A 678 -26.67 16.77 -55.98
CA GLY A 678 -26.71 17.04 -54.54
C GLY A 678 -27.88 16.36 -53.84
N ALA A 679 -29.06 16.39 -54.44
CA ALA A 679 -30.25 15.71 -53.92
C ALA A 679 -30.06 14.19 -53.87
N LEU A 680 -29.51 13.58 -54.93
CA LEU A 680 -29.30 12.14 -54.99
C LEU A 680 -28.25 11.69 -53.97
N ALA A 681 -27.18 12.46 -53.80
CA ALA A 681 -26.17 12.22 -52.77
C ALA A 681 -26.76 12.29 -51.35
N LYS A 682 -27.73 13.20 -51.12
CA LYS A 682 -28.45 13.32 -49.84
C LYS A 682 -29.29 12.06 -49.56
N LEU A 683 -30.00 11.54 -50.57
CA LEU A 683 -30.79 10.31 -50.45
C LEU A 683 -29.93 9.06 -50.21
N LEU A 684 -28.75 8.96 -50.85
CA LEU A 684 -27.83 7.83 -50.68
C LEU A 684 -27.16 7.78 -49.29
N ARG A 685 -27.06 8.92 -48.60
CA ARG A 685 -26.46 9.01 -47.26
C ARG A 685 -27.45 8.75 -46.12
N HIS A 686 -28.75 8.83 -46.39
CA HIS A 686 -29.78 8.61 -45.38
C HIS A 686 -29.94 7.12 -45.05
N ASP A 687 -30.26 6.81 -43.80
CA ASP A 687 -30.36 5.42 -43.31
C ASP A 687 -31.73 4.77 -43.54
N TRP A 688 -32.74 5.56 -43.94
CA TRP A 688 -34.09 5.10 -44.31
C TRP A 688 -34.75 4.15 -43.30
N PRO A 689 -34.99 4.59 -42.05
CA PRO A 689 -35.66 3.77 -41.03
C PRO A 689 -37.06 3.28 -41.46
N GLY A 690 -37.77 4.04 -42.30
CA GLY A 690 -39.05 3.62 -42.90
C GLY A 690 -38.92 3.02 -44.30
N ASN A 691 -37.69 2.64 -44.71
CA ASN A 691 -37.35 1.95 -45.95
C ASN A 691 -37.98 2.59 -47.20
N VAL A 692 -38.53 1.78 -48.11
CA VAL A 692 -39.07 2.23 -49.40
C VAL A 692 -40.31 3.11 -49.21
N ARG A 693 -41.12 2.86 -48.16
CA ARG A 693 -42.30 3.67 -47.84
C ARG A 693 -41.91 5.11 -47.45
N GLU A 694 -40.85 5.27 -46.66
CA GLU A 694 -40.32 6.60 -46.32
C GLU A 694 -39.71 7.31 -47.55
N LEU A 695 -38.96 6.58 -48.38
CA LEU A 695 -38.42 7.11 -49.63
C LEU A 695 -39.53 7.61 -50.57
N GLN A 696 -40.58 6.81 -50.76
CA GLN A 696 -41.74 7.20 -51.57
C GLN A 696 -42.40 8.46 -51.02
N ASN A 697 -42.63 8.55 -49.71
CA ASN A 697 -43.23 9.72 -49.08
C ASN A 697 -42.33 10.96 -49.20
N CYS A 698 -41.02 10.80 -49.03
CA CYS A 698 -40.05 11.88 -49.18
C CYS A 698 -40.07 12.45 -50.62
N LEU A 699 -40.01 11.58 -51.62
CA LEU A 699 -40.05 11.98 -53.03
C LEU A 699 -41.39 12.58 -53.44
N MET A 700 -42.51 12.03 -52.94
CA MET A 700 -43.84 12.60 -53.16
C MET A 700 -43.92 14.03 -52.61
N ARG A 701 -43.45 14.27 -51.38
CA ARG A 701 -43.41 15.62 -50.80
C ARG A 701 -42.49 16.54 -51.61
N ALA A 702 -41.31 16.08 -51.96
CA ALA A 702 -40.35 16.87 -52.73
C ALA A 702 -40.87 17.24 -54.13
N ALA A 703 -41.57 16.34 -54.81
CA ALA A 703 -42.19 16.60 -56.12
C ALA A 703 -43.33 17.64 -56.06
N VAL A 704 -44.03 17.74 -54.91
CA VAL A 704 -45.07 18.76 -54.66
C VAL A 704 -44.45 20.10 -54.27
N MET A 705 -43.40 20.08 -53.44
CA MET A 705 -42.73 21.30 -52.94
C MET A 705 -41.80 21.95 -53.97
N ALA A 706 -41.29 21.19 -54.95
CA ALA A 706 -40.38 21.73 -55.95
C ALA A 706 -41.07 22.75 -56.87
N GLU A 707 -40.44 23.93 -56.98
CA GLU A 707 -40.89 25.03 -57.83
C GLU A 707 -40.58 24.80 -59.33
N GLY A 708 -39.69 23.84 -59.65
CA GLY A 708 -39.26 23.50 -61.01
C GLY A 708 -39.13 22.00 -61.28
N PRO A 709 -38.73 21.60 -62.50
CA PRO A 709 -38.63 20.19 -62.89
C PRO A 709 -37.48 19.44 -62.20
N LEU A 710 -36.49 20.14 -61.64
CA LEU A 710 -35.33 19.53 -60.98
C LEU A 710 -35.43 19.71 -59.47
N ILE A 711 -35.65 18.61 -58.74
CA ILE A 711 -35.68 18.59 -57.27
C ILE A 711 -34.26 18.77 -56.74
N GLN A 712 -34.04 19.82 -55.97
CA GLN A 712 -32.75 20.15 -55.37
C GLN A 712 -32.56 19.51 -53.98
N ALA A 713 -31.36 19.63 -53.41
CA ALA A 713 -31.05 19.00 -52.13
C ALA A 713 -31.82 19.64 -50.97
N GLU A 714 -32.20 20.91 -51.12
CA GLU A 714 -32.95 21.72 -50.19
C GLU A 714 -34.43 21.31 -50.14
N ASP A 715 -34.98 20.88 -51.28
CA ASP A 715 -36.38 20.43 -51.41
C ASP A 715 -36.63 19.07 -50.72
N LEU A 716 -35.56 18.32 -50.44
CA LEU A 716 -35.60 17.05 -49.72
C LEU A 716 -35.64 17.29 -48.21
N GLN A 717 -36.84 17.23 -47.63
CA GLN A 717 -37.05 17.21 -46.19
C GLN A 717 -36.76 15.82 -45.63
N LEU A 718 -35.52 15.61 -45.20
CA LEU A 718 -35.06 14.41 -44.49
C LEU A 718 -34.76 14.78 -43.03
N PRO A 719 -35.21 13.97 -42.05
CA PRO A 719 -34.85 14.20 -40.65
C PRO A 719 -33.33 14.13 -40.48
N VAL A 720 -32.73 15.20 -39.94
CA VAL A 720 -31.28 15.30 -39.77
C VAL A 720 -30.85 14.40 -38.62
N LYS A 721 -29.99 13.41 -38.92
CA LYS A 721 -29.38 12.57 -37.89
C LYS A 721 -28.24 13.34 -37.22
N GLY A 722 -28.54 14.03 -36.12
CA GLY A 722 -27.57 14.75 -35.30
C GLY A 722 -28.20 15.74 -34.34
N GLY A 723 -28.73 15.23 -33.22
CA GLY A 723 -29.30 16.02 -32.12
C GLY A 723 -30.74 15.60 -31.83
N GLU A 724 -30.95 14.80 -30.80
CA GLU A 724 -32.28 14.65 -30.20
C GLU A 724 -32.66 16.01 -29.60
N GLU A 725 -33.46 16.77 -30.34
CA GLU A 725 -34.29 17.84 -29.82
C GLU A 725 -35.71 17.33 -29.65
N GLU A 726 -36.24 17.67 -28.48
CA GLU A 726 -37.63 17.64 -28.09
C GLU A 726 -38.53 18.31 -29.14
N ALA A 727 -39.71 17.73 -29.36
CA ALA A 727 -40.85 18.53 -29.77
C ALA A 727 -41.31 19.35 -28.55
N GLY A 728 -41.17 20.68 -28.61
CA GLY A 728 -41.83 21.59 -27.65
C GLY A 728 -41.16 22.94 -27.41
N GLU A 729 -41.43 23.91 -28.30
CA GLU A 729 -41.71 25.32 -27.97
C GLU A 729 -40.56 26.32 -27.66
N ALA A 730 -40.13 27.02 -28.73
CA ALA A 730 -39.79 28.45 -28.90
C ALA A 730 -39.04 29.30 -27.81
N ALA A 731 -37.80 29.68 -28.19
CA ALA A 731 -37.06 30.97 -28.02
C ALA A 731 -36.41 31.33 -26.66
N PRO A 732 -35.35 32.21 -26.64
CA PRO A 732 -34.24 32.42 -27.56
C PRO A 732 -32.85 32.24 -26.91
N GLU A 733 -31.85 32.08 -27.76
CA GLU A 733 -30.45 31.84 -27.47
C GLU A 733 -29.72 33.07 -26.88
N ALA A 734 -29.38 33.04 -25.59
CA ALA A 734 -28.30 33.85 -25.01
C ALA A 734 -27.77 33.22 -23.69
N LEU A 735 -26.45 33.14 -23.58
CA LEU A 735 -25.64 32.59 -22.46
C LEU A 735 -25.55 31.06 -22.35
N ARG A 736 -24.78 30.45 -23.28
CA ARG A 736 -23.99 29.25 -22.95
C ARG A 736 -22.69 29.69 -22.27
N SER A 737 -22.64 29.62 -20.94
CA SER A 737 -21.40 29.63 -20.15
C SER A 737 -21.32 28.34 -19.33
N ALA A 738 -20.16 27.68 -19.44
CA ALA A 738 -19.56 26.57 -18.70
C ALA A 738 -20.39 25.74 -17.68
N PRO A 739 -20.20 24.39 -17.61
CA PRO A 739 -20.90 23.55 -16.64
C PRO A 739 -20.36 23.78 -15.20
N PRO A 740 -21.22 23.91 -14.17
CA PRO A 740 -20.75 23.83 -12.79
C PRO A 740 -21.08 22.47 -12.15
N ALA A 741 -20.06 21.95 -11.47
CA ALA A 741 -20.10 21.12 -10.26
C ALA A 741 -21.08 19.93 -10.19
N SER A 742 -20.48 18.73 -10.18
CA SER A 742 -21.05 17.44 -9.78
C SER A 742 -22.10 17.56 -8.65
N ALA A 743 -23.33 17.12 -8.93
CA ALA A 743 -24.34 16.91 -7.91
C ALA A 743 -23.88 15.83 -6.92
N PRO A 744 -24.18 15.96 -5.61
CA PRO A 744 -23.91 14.92 -4.61
C PRO A 744 -24.60 13.59 -4.98
N GLU A 745 -23.88 12.47 -4.84
CA GLU A 745 -24.45 11.12 -5.08
C GLU A 745 -25.59 10.81 -4.09
N GLY A 746 -26.66 10.16 -4.58
CA GLY A 746 -27.75 9.63 -3.74
C GLY A 746 -28.94 10.57 -3.48
N LEU A 747 -29.09 11.65 -4.25
CA LEU A 747 -30.27 12.54 -4.21
C LEU A 747 -31.45 11.95 -5.01
N ASN A 748 -32.67 12.11 -4.49
CA ASN A 748 -33.89 11.72 -5.21
C ASN A 748 -34.08 12.63 -6.45
N PRO A 749 -34.62 12.14 -7.60
CA PRO A 749 -34.95 12.95 -8.78
C PRO A 749 -35.56 14.34 -8.50
N ARG A 750 -36.42 14.45 -7.47
CA ARG A 750 -37.00 15.72 -7.01
C ARG A 750 -35.97 16.69 -6.42
N GLN A 751 -35.08 16.18 -5.57
CA GLN A 751 -33.98 16.97 -4.99
C GLN A 751 -32.95 17.34 -6.05
N LEU A 752 -32.62 16.43 -6.98
CA LEU A 752 -31.74 16.70 -8.13
C LEU A 752 -32.26 17.84 -9.00
N ARG A 753 -33.57 17.88 -9.24
CA ARG A 753 -34.22 18.96 -10.01
C ARG A 753 -34.14 20.32 -9.31
N ALA A 754 -34.33 20.35 -7.98
CA ALA A 754 -34.25 21.58 -7.20
C ALA A 754 -32.80 22.03 -6.87
N TRP A 755 -31.82 21.12 -6.96
CA TRP A 755 -30.44 21.34 -6.50
C TRP A 755 -29.72 22.52 -7.17
N PRO A 756 -29.77 22.70 -8.51
CA PRO A 756 -29.14 23.85 -9.16
C PRO A 756 -29.75 25.19 -8.70
N ALA A 757 -31.07 25.24 -8.53
CA ALA A 757 -31.77 26.43 -8.06
C ALA A 757 -31.45 26.75 -6.59
N ILE A 758 -31.31 25.73 -5.74
CA ILE A 758 -30.89 25.89 -4.34
C ILE A 758 -29.50 26.53 -4.23
N LEU A 759 -28.55 26.11 -5.07
CA LEU A 759 -27.19 26.66 -5.09
C LEU A 759 -27.16 28.07 -5.68
N ALA A 760 -27.97 28.36 -6.70
CA ALA A 760 -28.04 29.68 -7.33
C ALA A 760 -28.73 30.72 -6.44
N GLU A 761 -29.83 30.37 -5.78
CA GLU A 761 -30.60 31.30 -4.95
C GLU A 761 -29.97 31.51 -3.55
N GLY A 762 -29.08 30.62 -3.11
CA GLY A 762 -28.37 30.71 -1.82
C GLY A 762 -29.25 30.61 -0.58
N ARG A 763 -30.58 30.52 -0.75
CA ARG A 763 -31.60 30.30 0.27
C ARG A 763 -32.80 29.62 -0.36
N ILE A 764 -33.44 28.70 0.36
CA ILE A 764 -34.68 28.07 -0.10
C ILE A 764 -35.71 27.96 1.02
N THR A 765 -36.97 28.25 0.71
CA THR A 765 -38.11 28.03 1.60
C THR A 765 -38.87 26.78 1.18
N ARG A 766 -39.68 26.24 2.08
CA ARG A 766 -40.53 25.07 1.79
C ARG A 766 -41.50 25.30 0.62
N SER A 767 -42.13 26.47 0.53
CA SER A 767 -43.03 26.82 -0.58
C SER A 767 -42.27 26.89 -1.90
N ARG A 768 -41.10 27.54 -1.90
CA ARG A 768 -40.24 27.65 -3.08
C ARG A 768 -39.76 26.30 -3.58
N TYR A 769 -39.45 25.36 -2.68
CA TYR A 769 -39.08 24.00 -3.04
C TYR A 769 -40.23 23.26 -3.75
N GLN A 770 -41.49 23.42 -3.30
CA GLN A 770 -42.63 22.81 -3.98
C GLN A 770 -42.85 23.39 -5.37
N GLU A 771 -42.68 24.70 -5.55
CA GLU A 771 -42.76 25.35 -6.87
C GLU A 771 -41.72 24.77 -7.84
N LEU A 772 -40.48 24.61 -7.39
CA LEU A 772 -39.37 24.13 -8.22
C LEU A 772 -39.51 22.65 -8.64
N VAL A 773 -40.14 21.83 -7.80
CA VAL A 773 -40.26 20.38 -8.03
C VAL A 773 -41.59 20.01 -8.72
N GLY A 774 -42.57 20.92 -8.71
CA GLY A 774 -43.91 20.76 -9.27
C GLY A 774 -44.97 20.95 -8.19
N GLY A 775 -45.84 21.96 -8.37
CA GLY A 775 -46.78 22.48 -7.35
C GLY A 775 -47.79 21.50 -6.73
N GLY A 776 -47.85 20.25 -7.21
CA GLY A 776 -48.67 19.17 -6.64
C GLY A 776 -48.01 18.37 -5.49
N LEU A 777 -46.77 18.68 -5.09
CA LEU A 777 -46.07 17.92 -4.04
C LEU A 777 -46.68 18.17 -2.65
N PRO A 778 -47.07 17.14 -1.86
CA PRO A 778 -47.61 17.33 -0.52
C PRO A 778 -46.63 18.03 0.43
N VAL A 779 -47.16 18.87 1.33
CA VAL A 779 -46.39 19.69 2.29
C VAL A 779 -45.44 18.84 3.14
N ARG A 780 -45.88 17.66 3.59
CA ARG A 780 -45.08 16.74 4.41
C ARG A 780 -43.87 16.19 3.64
N THR A 781 -44.05 15.87 2.36
CA THR A 781 -42.99 15.34 1.49
C THR A 781 -41.94 16.40 1.19
N ALA A 782 -42.35 17.65 0.95
CA ALA A 782 -41.41 18.77 0.78
C ALA A 782 -40.58 19.04 2.04
N ILE A 783 -41.18 18.92 3.23
CA ILE A 783 -40.46 19.07 4.50
C ILE A 783 -39.48 17.92 4.71
N TYR A 784 -39.88 16.68 4.40
CA TYR A 784 -39.03 15.50 4.49
C TYR A 784 -37.82 15.63 3.55
N ASP A 785 -38.03 15.99 2.28
CA ASP A 785 -36.97 16.14 1.29
C ASP A 785 -35.95 17.22 1.71
N LEU A 786 -36.40 18.33 2.31
CA LEU A 786 -35.53 19.39 2.84
C LEU A 786 -34.82 18.98 4.13
N GLN A 787 -35.45 18.19 5.00
CA GLN A 787 -34.82 17.66 6.21
C GLN A 787 -33.76 16.60 5.90
N ASP A 788 -33.99 15.75 4.90
CA ASP A 788 -33.01 14.79 4.39
C ASP A 788 -31.75 15.49 3.86
N LEU A 789 -31.91 16.61 3.12
CA LEU A 789 -30.79 17.45 2.69
C LEU A 789 -30.03 18.09 3.88
N VAL A 790 -30.72 18.45 4.96
CA VAL A 790 -30.08 18.95 6.19
C VAL A 790 -29.33 17.83 6.92
N ALA A 791 -29.92 16.64 7.01
CA ALA A 791 -29.31 15.48 7.66
C ALA A 791 -28.01 15.05 6.93
N ARG A 792 -27.97 15.21 5.60
CA ARG A 792 -26.80 14.94 4.77
C ARG A 792 -25.73 16.03 4.80
N GLY A 793 -25.93 17.09 5.61
CA GLY A 793 -24.98 18.20 5.73
C GLY A 793 -24.88 19.08 4.48
N LEU A 794 -25.86 19.00 3.58
CA LEU A 794 -25.91 19.76 2.33
C LEU A 794 -26.61 21.11 2.52
N LEU A 795 -27.59 21.16 3.44
CA LEU A 795 -28.31 22.36 3.83
C LEU A 795 -28.22 22.60 5.35
N ARG A 796 -28.38 23.85 5.78
CA ARG A 796 -28.61 24.22 7.18
C ARG A 796 -29.94 24.94 7.33
N LYS A 797 -30.77 24.50 8.27
CA LYS A 797 -32.02 25.16 8.64
C LYS A 797 -31.76 26.43 9.44
N ALA A 798 -32.37 27.55 9.05
CA ALA A 798 -32.31 28.85 9.73
C ALA A 798 -33.74 29.42 9.93
N GLY A 799 -33.97 30.07 11.08
CA GLY A 799 -35.27 30.62 11.47
C GLY A 799 -36.14 29.67 12.31
N LYS A 800 -37.18 30.22 12.96
CA LYS A 800 -38.21 29.49 13.73
C LYS A 800 -39.62 29.86 13.24
N GLY A 801 -40.52 28.89 13.17
CA GLY A 801 -41.91 29.10 12.75
C GLY A 801 -42.05 29.44 11.25
N PRO A 802 -42.93 30.39 10.87
CA PRO A 802 -43.20 30.72 9.47
C PRO A 802 -42.00 31.32 8.70
N ALA A 803 -40.96 31.79 9.41
CA ALA A 803 -39.73 32.30 8.82
C ALA A 803 -38.65 31.22 8.54
N THR A 804 -39.02 29.93 8.54
CA THR A 804 -38.08 28.83 8.32
C THR A 804 -37.57 28.82 6.86
N HIS A 805 -36.26 28.87 6.69
CA HIS A 805 -35.57 28.74 5.41
C HIS A 805 -34.30 27.88 5.55
N TYR A 806 -33.76 27.42 4.42
CA TYR A 806 -32.62 26.51 4.36
C TYR A 806 -31.51 27.14 3.51
N LEU A 807 -30.26 27.06 3.97
CA LEU A 807 -29.08 27.66 3.34
C LEU A 807 -28.12 26.56 2.90
N PRO A 808 -27.55 26.60 1.68
CA PRO A 808 -26.58 25.61 1.23
C PRO A 808 -25.25 25.73 1.98
N LEU A 809 -24.68 24.59 2.35
CA LEU A 809 -23.36 24.50 2.96
C LEU A 809 -22.31 24.20 1.87
N PRO A 810 -21.12 24.83 1.90
CA PRO A 810 -20.05 24.48 0.96
C PRO A 810 -19.59 23.04 1.19
N PRO A 811 -19.23 22.28 0.13
CA PRO A 811 -18.76 20.91 0.29
C PRO A 811 -17.50 20.89 1.17
N PRO A 812 -17.33 19.88 2.05
CA PRO A 812 -16.13 19.74 2.86
C PRO A 812 -14.91 19.63 1.93
N ARG A 813 -13.91 20.49 2.13
CA ARG A 813 -12.63 20.42 1.41
C ARG A 813 -12.00 19.05 1.71
N ARG A 814 -11.96 18.16 0.72
CA ARG A 814 -11.17 16.92 0.74
C ARG A 814 -9.69 17.21 0.52
#